data_AF-A0A819RLN1-F1
#
_entry.id   AF-A0A819RLN1-F1
#
_cell.length_a   1.000
_cell.length_b   1.000
_cell.length_c   1.000
_cell.angle_alpha   90.00
_cell.angle_beta   90.00
_cell.angle_gamma   90.00
#
_symmetry.space_group_name_H-M   'P 1'
#
loop_
_entity.id
_entity.type
_entity.pdbx_description
1 polymer ?
#
loop_
_entity_poly.entity_id
_entity_poly.type
_entity_poly.pdbx_seq_one_letter_code
_entity_poly.pdbx_strand_id
1 'polypeptide(L)'
;LSFNQPKFCPTAEWNPYGITFANETTLGEDTTSLFINTNNTVYSVNNDKKQILMWINNSINPNKNISANFVDSASIFVTNNGDIYYDNGYENSRVDKWISNTDTFVNVMNVNSSCFGIFIDINDTLYCSMNDDHKVIKRWLNDSEMISTTAAGTGTRGSASNELNCPTGIFVDLNFDLYVADRDNDRIQLVKFEELNGTTIVGKGSSNNIILLSRPSGIVLDADKYLFIVDQYNHRIIRSRSNDIRCIIGCYGKGSQSHQLSYPVTLSFDSYGNIFIIDSSNYRIQKFDFLLNSCDNSSSVQSVYSSVLTENHPTYSPTGCDLQNYYYEAIQMNVNESGYYSLISNSTIDTFGYMYGGNFYPSGPSINLISKSDNRSGEHQFQMRPFLRSTTANILVVTTDSANVTGTFSIIVSGFNNVTFKRLNTSSVVQSVYSSELTANHQKYSRRCDKSNFYYETMQIDVVTNGLYIIAINPDKCIIGGSCNSQTKGIGITLDDILRYEINQNMTLKNQSLLVKISVALTMIMLIMGLINSILSLLTFQNADLRKVGCGIYLLASSITSLLTISMFTINFSFILLNQMNSSIDLSTRRGGCISIEPLLKLFLYFDTWLNACVAIERAINVYQGISFNKEKSKRLARWIIFILPFCITATIIHEPLHRDVFEHQVKERDEWFEMKVIEIYRWCAINYSRVVKDYNTAILFIHLIGPFIANLFSALFIIFGTARQRSLAQTSRSYVTHIREQLREHKQLVISPAILLILAMPRLIISLLSGCVKVSDKPWLYLLPYFISFTPSILVFVVFVVPSELYLKTLKGSLRTWQRRICH
;
A
#
# COMPACT_ATOMS: atom_id res chain seq x y z
N LEU A 1 14.26 16.49 5.05
CA LEU A 1 15.47 15.90 5.65
C LEU A 1 15.17 14.49 6.08
N SER A 2 16.05 13.58 5.69
CA SER A 2 15.92 12.13 5.86
C SER A 2 16.78 11.56 6.94
N PHE A 3 17.71 12.33 7.49
CA PHE A 3 18.61 11.91 8.55
C PHE A 3 18.10 12.40 9.91
N ASN A 4 18.52 11.73 10.98
CA ASN A 4 18.16 12.12 12.34
C ASN A 4 19.10 13.22 12.87
N GLN A 5 18.51 14.27 13.46
CA GLN A 5 19.20 15.24 14.32
C GLN A 5 18.51 15.22 15.70
N PRO A 6 18.80 14.24 16.56
CA PRO A 6 18.34 14.29 17.95
C PRO A 6 18.84 15.57 18.64
N LYS A 7 18.20 15.97 19.73
CA LYS A 7 18.59 17.15 20.52
C LYS A 7 19.25 16.69 21.82
N PHE A 8 20.52 17.03 22.03
CA PHE A 8 21.27 16.61 23.22
C PHE A 8 21.61 17.77 24.16
N CYS A 9 21.38 17.53 25.45
CA CYS A 9 21.85 18.37 26.52
C CYS A 9 23.39 18.32 26.61
N PRO A 10 24.04 19.34 27.22
CA PRO A 10 25.48 19.32 27.47
C PRO A 10 25.96 18.08 28.25
N THR A 11 25.10 17.51 29.09
CA THR A 11 25.38 16.34 29.94
C THR A 11 25.07 15.01 29.27
N ALA A 12 24.62 15.00 28.00
CA ALA A 12 24.19 13.80 27.30
C ALA A 12 25.23 12.67 27.31
N GLU A 13 24.83 11.49 27.79
CA GLU A 13 25.70 10.32 27.95
C GLU A 13 25.14 9.10 27.23
N TRP A 14 26.07 8.26 26.75
CA TRP A 14 25.79 6.99 26.11
C TRP A 14 26.42 5.88 26.92
N ASN A 15 25.86 4.67 26.82
CA ASN A 15 26.44 3.49 27.41
C ASN A 15 27.82 3.33 26.79
N PRO A 16 28.91 3.31 27.58
CA PRO A 16 30.24 3.16 27.00
C PRO A 16 30.44 1.77 26.40
N TYR A 17 29.61 0.78 26.73
CA TYR A 17 29.65 -0.56 26.18
C TYR A 17 28.67 -0.70 25.01
N GLY A 18 29.22 -0.83 23.80
CA GLY A 18 28.48 -1.01 22.57
C GLY A 18 27.98 -2.44 22.38
N ILE A 19 26.88 -2.54 21.64
CA ILE A 19 26.29 -3.80 21.15
C ILE A 19 26.66 -3.93 19.68
N THR A 20 27.23 -5.07 19.29
CA THR A 20 27.45 -5.38 17.87
C THR A 20 26.10 -5.50 17.16
N PHE A 21 25.79 -4.56 16.29
CA PHE A 21 24.57 -4.54 15.49
C PHE A 21 24.69 -5.42 14.24
N ALA A 22 25.82 -5.31 13.55
CA ALA A 22 26.18 -6.14 12.41
C ALA A 22 27.69 -6.42 12.45
N ASN A 23 28.12 -7.56 11.91
CA ASN A 23 29.49 -8.05 11.93
C ASN A 23 29.98 -8.40 10.51
N GLU A 24 31.22 -8.86 10.44
CA GLU A 24 31.96 -9.21 9.22
C GLU A 24 31.17 -10.12 8.28
N THR A 25 30.46 -11.13 8.80
CA THR A 25 29.71 -12.08 7.96
C THR A 25 28.62 -11.41 7.13
N THR A 26 28.09 -10.29 7.63
CA THR A 26 27.04 -9.51 6.98
C THR A 26 27.64 -8.36 6.17
N LEU A 27 28.60 -7.64 6.75
CA LEU A 27 29.15 -6.38 6.21
C LEU A 27 30.27 -6.60 5.19
N GLY A 28 31.05 -7.67 5.30
CA GLY A 28 32.34 -7.79 4.62
C GLY A 28 33.45 -7.04 5.36
N GLU A 29 34.66 -7.07 4.80
CA GLU A 29 35.87 -6.53 5.46
C GLU A 29 36.01 -5.00 5.27
N ASP A 30 35.60 -4.45 4.12
CA ASP A 30 35.90 -3.06 3.74
C ASP A 30 34.70 -2.10 3.81
N THR A 31 33.81 -2.29 4.79
CA THR A 31 32.66 -1.37 4.95
C THR A 31 33.08 -0.03 5.56
N THR A 32 32.77 1.06 4.87
CA THR A 32 33.09 2.44 5.31
C THR A 32 31.87 3.36 5.44
N SER A 33 30.70 2.95 4.90
CA SER A 33 29.52 3.81 4.83
C SER A 33 28.41 3.37 5.78
N LEU A 34 27.71 4.35 6.35
CA LEU A 34 26.59 4.13 7.26
C LEU A 34 25.64 5.33 7.15
N PHE A 35 24.35 5.05 7.04
CA PHE A 35 23.32 6.07 7.12
C PHE A 35 22.09 5.53 7.85
N ILE A 36 21.48 6.35 8.71
CA ILE A 36 20.23 6.01 9.37
C ILE A 36 19.21 7.08 9.07
N ASN A 37 18.06 6.68 8.55
CA ASN A 37 17.01 7.61 8.18
C ASN A 37 16.05 7.93 9.35
N THR A 38 15.12 8.86 9.15
CA THR A 38 14.10 9.25 10.14
C THR A 38 13.15 8.13 10.57
N ASN A 39 13.09 7.04 9.80
CA ASN A 39 12.32 5.85 10.15
C ASN A 39 13.15 4.80 10.89
N ASN A 40 14.39 5.13 11.28
CA ASN A 40 15.36 4.24 11.91
C ASN A 40 15.75 3.04 11.04
N THR A 41 15.59 3.14 9.72
CA THR A 41 16.17 2.17 8.80
C THR A 41 17.67 2.42 8.72
N VAL A 42 18.46 1.38 8.96
CA VAL A 42 19.93 1.42 8.87
C VAL A 42 20.33 1.00 7.46
N TYR A 43 21.23 1.75 6.85
CA TYR A 43 21.78 1.51 5.53
C TYR A 43 23.30 1.41 5.63
N SER A 44 23.87 0.42 4.95
CA SER A 44 25.31 0.22 4.82
C SER A 44 25.62 -0.40 3.46
N VAL A 45 26.89 -0.46 3.09
CA VAL A 45 27.34 -1.15 1.87
C VAL A 45 28.18 -2.35 2.23
N ASN A 46 28.04 -3.43 1.46
CA ASN A 46 28.98 -4.55 1.45
C ASN A 46 29.75 -4.46 0.13
N ASN A 47 31.02 -4.02 0.22
CA ASN A 47 31.88 -3.82 -0.95
C ASN A 47 32.25 -5.15 -1.62
N ASP A 48 32.52 -6.19 -0.84
CA ASP A 48 32.86 -7.54 -1.34
C ASP A 48 31.77 -8.12 -2.25
N LYS A 49 30.50 -7.94 -1.86
CA LYS A 49 29.32 -8.44 -2.58
C LYS A 49 28.70 -7.39 -3.51
N LYS A 50 29.21 -6.15 -3.52
CA LYS A 50 28.66 -5.01 -4.26
C LYS A 50 27.17 -4.79 -3.98
N GLN A 51 26.81 -4.76 -2.70
CA GLN A 51 25.42 -4.68 -2.24
C GLN A 51 25.20 -3.51 -1.29
N ILE A 52 24.04 -2.86 -1.40
CA ILE A 52 23.52 -1.96 -0.38
C ILE A 52 22.63 -2.79 0.55
N LEU A 53 22.94 -2.78 1.84
CA LEU A 53 22.26 -3.52 2.89
C LEU A 53 21.29 -2.60 3.63
N MET A 54 20.07 -3.09 3.90
CA MET A 54 19.02 -2.33 4.58
C MET A 54 18.43 -3.11 5.75
N TRP A 55 18.47 -2.56 6.96
CA TRP A 55 17.82 -3.13 8.15
C TRP A 55 16.63 -2.26 8.55
N ILE A 56 15.45 -2.88 8.62
CA ILE A 56 14.17 -2.27 8.97
C ILE A 56 13.72 -2.84 10.32
N ASN A 57 13.18 -2.00 11.19
CA ASN A 57 12.64 -2.39 12.51
C ASN A 57 13.63 -3.14 13.42
N ASN A 58 14.92 -2.76 13.40
CA ASN A 58 15.98 -3.39 14.22
C ASN A 58 16.11 -4.92 14.02
N SER A 59 15.84 -5.41 12.80
CA SER A 59 16.12 -6.80 12.43
C SER A 59 17.60 -7.14 12.64
N ILE A 60 17.89 -8.39 12.99
CA ILE A 60 19.27 -8.90 13.15
C ILE A 60 19.95 -9.03 11.78
N ASN A 61 19.18 -9.40 10.75
CA ASN A 61 19.66 -9.54 9.37
C ASN A 61 19.09 -8.43 8.47
N PRO A 62 19.81 -8.02 7.41
CA PRO A 62 19.30 -7.03 6.47
C PRO A 62 18.01 -7.57 5.81
N ASN A 63 16.97 -6.74 5.83
CA ASN A 63 15.66 -7.06 5.27
C ASN A 63 15.64 -6.98 3.75
N LYS A 64 16.54 -6.17 3.17
CA LYS A 64 16.68 -6.00 1.72
C LYS A 64 18.15 -5.80 1.39
N ASN A 65 18.62 -6.54 0.38
CA ASN A 65 19.94 -6.37 -0.23
C ASN A 65 19.72 -5.90 -1.67
N ILE A 66 20.26 -4.75 -2.02
CA ILE A 66 20.17 -4.18 -3.37
C ILE A 66 21.52 -4.41 -4.04
N SER A 67 21.56 -5.25 -5.08
CA SER A 67 22.76 -5.42 -5.88
C SER A 67 23.02 -4.17 -6.71
N ALA A 68 24.18 -3.56 -6.52
CA ALA A 68 24.63 -2.38 -7.25
C ALA A 68 25.96 -2.69 -7.95
N ASN A 69 26.36 -1.87 -8.92
CA ASN A 69 27.56 -2.12 -9.73
C ASN A 69 28.74 -1.22 -9.33
N PHE A 70 28.92 -0.98 -8.03
CA PHE A 70 30.05 -0.18 -7.55
C PHE A 70 31.31 -0.97 -7.28
N VAL A 71 32.42 -0.26 -7.36
CA VAL A 71 33.77 -0.71 -7.02
C VAL A 71 34.20 0.15 -5.83
N ASP A 72 34.04 -0.37 -4.62
CA ASP A 72 34.40 0.30 -3.36
C ASP A 72 33.68 1.62 -3.08
N SER A 73 32.40 1.53 -2.72
CA SER A 73 31.61 2.69 -2.32
C SER A 73 32.09 3.24 -0.97
N ALA A 74 32.56 4.48 -0.96
CA ALA A 74 33.06 5.12 0.27
C ALA A 74 31.96 5.77 1.14
N SER A 75 30.81 6.15 0.56
CA SER A 75 29.76 6.86 1.30
C SER A 75 28.36 6.63 0.73
N ILE A 76 27.34 6.88 1.57
CA ILE A 76 25.93 6.68 1.25
C ILE A 76 25.07 7.75 1.91
N PHE A 77 24.02 8.20 1.22
CA PHE A 77 22.99 9.09 1.75
C PHE A 77 21.62 8.65 1.22
N VAL A 78 20.59 8.66 2.07
CA VAL A 78 19.23 8.26 1.67
C VAL A 78 18.30 9.45 1.84
N THR A 79 17.42 9.71 0.88
CA THR A 79 16.43 10.82 0.93
C THR A 79 15.08 10.40 1.53
N ASN A 80 14.16 11.35 1.77
CA ASN A 80 12.85 11.07 2.38
C ASN A 80 11.98 10.13 1.55
N ASN A 81 12.14 10.14 0.23
CA ASN A 81 11.41 9.28 -0.69
C ASN A 81 12.05 7.88 -0.79
N GLY A 82 13.12 7.61 -0.03
CA GLY A 82 13.84 6.35 -0.01
C GLY A 82 14.87 6.19 -1.12
N ASP A 83 15.09 7.19 -1.97
CA ASP A 83 16.15 7.14 -2.97
C ASP A 83 17.52 7.17 -2.29
N ILE A 84 18.43 6.33 -2.78
CA ILE A 84 19.75 6.10 -2.19
C ILE A 84 20.81 6.67 -3.12
N TYR A 85 21.65 7.56 -2.62
CA TYR A 85 22.79 8.14 -3.30
C TYR A 85 24.04 7.52 -2.71
N TYR A 86 24.94 7.05 -3.56
CA TYR A 86 26.16 6.39 -3.12
C TYR A 86 27.32 6.69 -4.08
N ASP A 87 28.52 6.68 -3.51
CA ASP A 87 29.76 6.81 -4.26
C ASP A 87 29.97 5.56 -5.13
N ASN A 88 30.15 5.72 -6.44
CA ASN A 88 30.37 4.59 -7.34
C ASN A 88 31.87 4.30 -7.57
N GLY A 89 32.73 4.72 -6.63
CA GLY A 89 34.14 4.42 -6.64
C GLY A 89 34.97 5.21 -7.64
N TYR A 90 36.29 5.19 -7.42
CA TYR A 90 37.28 5.90 -8.22
C TYR A 90 37.24 5.48 -9.71
N GLU A 91 37.12 4.18 -9.97
CA GLU A 91 37.14 3.63 -11.34
C GLU A 91 35.98 4.13 -12.20
N ASN A 92 34.79 4.30 -11.62
CA ASN A 92 33.62 4.78 -12.36
C ASN A 92 33.47 6.31 -12.33
N SER A 93 34.21 7.02 -11.46
CA SER A 93 34.31 8.48 -11.46
C SER A 93 32.94 9.18 -11.43
N ARG A 94 32.00 8.66 -10.62
CA ARG A 94 30.63 9.20 -10.52
C ARG A 94 29.94 8.86 -9.20
N VAL A 95 28.93 9.65 -8.87
CA VAL A 95 27.94 9.36 -7.83
C VAL A 95 26.67 8.86 -8.51
N ASP A 96 26.18 7.71 -8.08
CA ASP A 96 24.95 7.12 -8.60
C ASP A 96 23.81 7.24 -7.59
N LYS A 97 22.59 7.31 -8.12
CA LYS A 97 21.34 7.29 -7.38
C LYS A 97 20.56 6.05 -7.75
N TRP A 98 20.22 5.24 -6.75
CA TRP A 98 19.20 4.20 -6.86
C TRP A 98 17.82 4.79 -6.54
N ILE A 99 16.88 4.67 -7.47
CA ILE A 99 15.52 5.20 -7.36
C ILE A 99 14.61 4.12 -6.78
N SER A 100 14.04 4.41 -5.61
CA SER A 100 13.34 3.40 -4.80
C SER A 100 12.09 2.83 -5.47
N ASN A 101 11.36 3.67 -6.22
CA ASN A 101 10.08 3.33 -6.84
C ASN A 101 10.23 2.51 -8.13
N THR A 102 11.34 2.70 -8.86
CA THR A 102 11.57 2.07 -10.17
C THR A 102 12.64 0.99 -10.14
N ASP A 103 13.40 0.89 -9.04
CA ASP A 103 14.54 -0.03 -8.88
C ASP A 103 15.63 0.18 -9.94
N THR A 104 15.88 1.44 -10.32
CA THR A 104 16.83 1.83 -11.38
C THR A 104 17.97 2.68 -10.84
N PHE A 105 19.15 2.52 -11.42
CA PHE A 105 20.33 3.32 -11.12
C PHE A 105 20.53 4.42 -12.17
N VAL A 106 20.79 5.65 -11.73
CA VAL A 106 21.09 6.78 -12.60
C VAL A 106 22.32 7.54 -12.10
N ASN A 107 23.17 7.99 -13.01
CA ASN A 107 24.29 8.87 -12.67
C ASN A 107 23.75 10.26 -12.33
N VAL A 108 24.17 10.79 -11.19
CA VAL A 108 23.75 12.10 -10.66
C VAL A 108 24.90 13.05 -10.36
N MET A 109 26.15 12.67 -10.58
CA MET A 109 27.30 13.60 -10.50
C MET A 109 28.53 12.91 -11.08
N ASN A 110 29.27 13.58 -11.96
CA ASN A 110 30.60 13.12 -12.37
C ASN A 110 31.65 13.68 -11.40
N VAL A 111 32.56 12.83 -10.94
CA VAL A 111 33.60 13.17 -9.95
C VAL A 111 34.93 12.55 -10.37
N ASN A 112 36.05 13.21 -10.06
CA ASN A 112 37.38 12.73 -10.50
C ASN A 112 38.13 11.96 -9.40
N SER A 113 37.55 11.85 -8.21
CA SER A 113 38.04 11.09 -7.06
C SER A 113 36.84 10.59 -6.25
N SER A 114 37.01 9.51 -5.47
CA SER A 114 35.95 8.93 -4.65
C SER A 114 35.35 9.96 -3.69
N CYS A 115 34.03 9.91 -3.54
CA CYS A 115 33.31 10.73 -2.57
C CYS A 115 33.33 10.06 -1.19
N PHE A 116 34.28 10.46 -0.34
CA PHE A 116 34.41 9.92 1.02
C PHE A 116 33.30 10.39 1.98
N GLY A 117 32.58 11.44 1.60
CA GLY A 117 31.37 11.90 2.27
C GLY A 117 30.40 12.44 1.24
N ILE A 118 29.17 11.93 1.27
CA ILE A 118 28.04 12.42 0.49
C ILE A 118 26.99 12.97 1.44
N PHE A 119 26.47 14.16 1.13
CA PHE A 119 25.38 14.77 1.88
C PHE A 119 24.43 15.49 0.92
N ILE A 120 23.13 15.44 1.19
CA ILE A 120 22.12 16.21 0.45
C ILE A 120 21.40 17.14 1.41
N ASP A 121 21.45 18.44 1.12
CA ASP A 121 20.80 19.47 1.93
C ASP A 121 19.28 19.57 1.65
N ILE A 122 18.60 20.47 2.38
CA ILE A 122 17.15 20.69 2.22
C ILE A 122 16.74 21.27 0.86
N ASN A 123 17.68 21.78 0.06
CA ASN A 123 17.44 22.36 -1.25
C ASN A 123 17.79 21.39 -2.40
N ASP A 124 17.97 20.09 -2.09
CA ASP A 124 18.40 19.06 -3.03
C ASP A 124 19.77 19.38 -3.68
N THR A 125 20.68 20.00 -2.91
CA THR A 125 22.08 20.14 -3.33
C THR A 125 22.88 18.97 -2.81
N LEU A 126 23.50 18.23 -3.72
CA LEU A 126 24.40 17.11 -3.44
C LEU A 126 25.82 17.64 -3.21
N TYR A 127 26.43 17.29 -2.08
CA TYR A 127 27.82 17.59 -1.74
C TYR A 127 28.63 16.30 -1.74
N CYS A 128 29.86 16.40 -2.24
CA CYS A 128 30.83 15.31 -2.27
C CYS A 128 32.20 15.82 -1.82
N SER A 129 32.78 15.21 -0.80
CA SER A 129 34.18 15.42 -0.41
C SER A 129 35.10 14.50 -1.19
N MET A 130 35.93 15.09 -2.04
CA MET A 130 36.90 14.37 -2.85
C MET A 130 38.23 14.39 -2.13
N ASN A 131 38.62 13.22 -1.62
CA ASN A 131 39.77 13.08 -0.74
C ASN A 131 41.08 13.40 -1.48
N ASP A 132 41.31 12.73 -2.61
CA ASP A 132 42.56 12.87 -3.38
C ASP A 132 42.67 14.25 -4.05
N ASP A 133 41.52 14.83 -4.41
CA ASP A 133 41.43 16.16 -5.02
C ASP A 133 41.46 17.31 -3.99
N HIS A 134 41.51 17.02 -2.69
CA HIS A 134 41.65 18.02 -1.63
C HIS A 134 40.59 19.15 -1.65
N LYS A 135 39.35 18.81 -2.02
CA LYS A 135 38.23 19.77 -2.09
C LYS A 135 36.89 19.10 -1.85
N VAL A 136 35.89 19.91 -1.52
CA VAL A 136 34.48 19.52 -1.48
C VAL A 136 33.78 20.21 -2.65
N ILE A 137 33.08 19.44 -3.46
CA ILE A 137 32.27 19.94 -4.57
C ILE A 137 30.78 19.79 -4.25
N LYS A 138 29.95 20.61 -4.88
CA LYS A 138 28.50 20.57 -4.77
C LYS A 138 27.82 20.70 -6.13
N ARG A 139 26.66 20.07 -6.28
CA ARG A 139 25.80 20.18 -7.46
C ARG A 139 24.35 20.29 -7.01
N TRP A 140 23.61 21.19 -7.64
CA TRP A 140 22.16 21.23 -7.49
C TRP A 140 21.50 20.13 -8.34
N LEU A 141 20.72 19.24 -7.72
CA LEU A 141 20.19 18.06 -8.41
C LEU A 141 19.09 18.38 -9.43
N ASN A 142 18.47 19.55 -9.35
CA ASN A 142 17.47 20.01 -10.31
C ASN A 142 18.07 20.65 -11.57
N ASP A 143 19.39 20.85 -11.61
CA ASP A 143 20.08 21.34 -12.80
C ASP A 143 20.33 20.20 -13.81
N SER A 144 19.89 20.42 -15.05
CA SER A 144 20.06 19.49 -16.16
C SER A 144 21.48 19.42 -16.71
N GLU A 145 22.31 20.44 -16.50
CA GLU A 145 23.63 20.55 -17.16
C GLU A 145 24.77 19.77 -16.46
N MET A 146 24.48 19.03 -15.39
CA MET A 146 25.48 18.27 -14.59
C MET A 146 26.68 19.10 -14.10
N ILE A 147 26.49 20.41 -13.89
CA ILE A 147 27.58 21.30 -13.50
C ILE A 147 27.82 21.19 -11.98
N SER A 148 29.04 20.83 -11.60
CA SER A 148 29.52 20.86 -10.22
C SER A 148 30.31 22.13 -9.95
N THR A 149 30.15 22.70 -8.75
CA THR A 149 30.89 23.88 -8.27
C THR A 149 31.66 23.55 -7.00
N THR A 150 32.70 24.32 -6.70
CA THR A 150 33.46 24.14 -5.46
C THR A 150 32.67 24.66 -4.26
N ALA A 151 32.55 23.85 -3.21
CA ALA A 151 31.97 24.23 -1.93
C ALA A 151 33.05 24.60 -0.90
N ALA A 152 34.20 23.91 -0.91
CA ALA A 152 35.34 24.19 -0.03
C ALA A 152 36.64 23.62 -0.63
N GLY A 153 37.79 24.21 -0.27
CA GLY A 153 39.10 23.77 -0.79
C GLY A 153 39.40 24.32 -2.19
N THR A 154 40.67 24.53 -2.49
CA THR A 154 41.15 25.03 -3.80
C THR A 154 41.46 23.93 -4.80
N GLY A 155 41.42 22.66 -4.38
CA GLY A 155 41.92 21.53 -5.18
C GLY A 155 43.42 21.29 -5.03
N THR A 156 44.10 22.05 -4.16
CA THR A 156 45.52 21.89 -3.87
C THR A 156 45.70 21.53 -2.41
N ARG A 157 46.62 20.60 -2.15
CA ARG A 157 46.97 20.20 -0.79
C ARG A 157 47.51 21.40 -0.02
N GLY A 158 46.87 21.73 1.09
CA GLY A 158 47.29 22.89 1.87
C GLY A 158 46.61 22.97 3.24
N SER A 159 46.93 24.03 3.98
CA SER A 159 46.42 24.23 5.35
C SER A 159 45.93 25.65 5.62
N ALA A 160 45.95 26.53 4.61
CA ALA A 160 45.30 27.83 4.69
C ALA A 160 43.78 27.71 4.93
N SER A 161 43.10 28.84 5.19
CA SER A 161 41.66 28.86 5.46
C SER A 161 40.82 28.33 4.31
N ASN A 162 41.22 28.57 3.08
CA ASN A 162 40.56 28.10 1.86
C ASN A 162 41.12 26.78 1.31
N GLU A 163 42.12 26.18 1.95
CA GLU A 163 42.76 24.94 1.51
C GLU A 163 42.35 23.77 2.42
N LEU A 164 42.30 22.58 1.83
CA LEU A 164 42.04 21.33 2.54
C LEU A 164 43.15 20.32 2.20
N ASN A 165 43.24 19.26 2.98
CA ASN A 165 44.18 18.16 2.83
C ASN A 165 43.47 16.85 3.15
N CYS A 166 43.14 16.11 2.09
CA CYS A 166 42.43 14.83 2.16
C CYS A 166 41.09 14.91 2.93
N PRO A 167 40.13 15.80 2.55
CA PRO A 167 38.88 15.91 3.27
C PRO A 167 38.06 14.60 3.20
N THR A 168 37.31 14.29 4.26
CA THR A 168 36.51 13.06 4.36
C THR A 168 35.07 13.38 4.78
N GLY A 169 34.66 13.12 6.03
CA GLY A 169 33.30 13.36 6.49
C GLY A 169 32.87 14.81 6.31
N ILE A 170 31.64 14.99 5.81
CA ILE A 170 31.00 16.30 5.64
C ILE A 170 29.60 16.29 6.23
N PHE A 171 29.16 17.47 6.68
CA PHE A 171 27.78 17.69 7.11
C PHE A 171 27.35 19.10 6.74
N VAL A 172 26.13 19.27 6.25
CA VAL A 172 25.55 20.59 5.92
C VAL A 172 24.38 20.85 6.85
N ASP A 173 24.43 21.96 7.59
CA ASP A 173 23.36 22.32 8.53
C ASP A 173 22.18 23.03 7.84
N LEU A 174 21.13 23.34 8.60
CA LEU A 174 19.93 24.02 8.08
C LEU A 174 20.19 25.47 7.60
N ASN A 175 21.32 26.06 7.96
CA ASN A 175 21.74 27.37 7.44
C ASN A 175 22.63 27.23 6.19
N PHE A 176 22.79 26.02 5.67
CA PHE A 176 23.70 25.67 4.57
C PHE A 176 25.18 25.90 4.90
N ASP A 177 25.53 25.94 6.19
CA ASP A 177 26.92 25.94 6.61
C ASP A 177 27.51 24.53 6.45
N LEU A 178 28.69 24.43 5.84
CA LEU A 178 29.39 23.18 5.55
C LEU A 178 30.47 22.91 6.61
N TYR A 179 30.39 21.75 7.24
CA TYR A 179 31.37 21.24 8.19
C TYR A 179 32.19 20.15 7.49
N VAL A 180 33.52 20.27 7.52
CA VAL A 180 34.44 19.38 6.80
C VAL A 180 35.47 18.79 7.75
N ALA A 181 35.60 17.46 7.73
CA ALA A 181 36.71 16.75 8.35
C ALA A 181 37.93 16.86 7.45
N ASP A 182 38.77 17.85 7.75
CA ASP A 182 40.02 18.11 7.05
C ASP A 182 41.10 17.17 7.59
N ARG A 183 40.98 15.88 7.21
CA ARG A 183 41.60 14.71 7.84
C ARG A 183 43.09 14.90 8.07
N ASP A 184 43.85 15.17 7.02
CA ASP A 184 45.31 15.19 7.12
C ASP A 184 45.86 16.52 7.65
N ASN A 185 44.98 17.48 7.96
CA ASN A 185 45.29 18.68 8.75
C ASN A 185 44.85 18.56 10.22
N ASP A 186 44.29 17.42 10.63
CA ASP A 186 43.88 17.13 12.02
C ASP A 186 42.89 18.16 12.59
N ARG A 187 41.94 18.61 11.76
CA ARG A 187 41.00 19.69 12.13
C ARG A 187 39.62 19.52 11.52
N ILE A 188 38.64 20.20 12.12
CA ILE A 188 37.30 20.40 11.56
C ILE A 188 37.17 21.85 11.08
N GLN A 189 36.86 22.02 9.80
CA GLN A 189 36.62 23.32 9.17
C GLN A 189 35.12 23.60 9.08
N LEU A 190 34.73 24.83 9.40
CA LEU A 190 33.40 25.39 9.16
C LEU A 190 33.48 26.40 8.02
N VAL A 191 32.83 26.10 6.90
CA VAL A 191 32.69 27.01 5.76
C VAL A 191 31.27 27.54 5.76
N LYS A 192 31.13 28.86 5.91
CA LYS A 192 29.83 29.51 5.92
C LYS A 192 29.18 29.47 4.53
N PHE A 193 27.86 29.53 4.48
CA PHE A 193 27.14 29.55 3.21
C PHE A 193 27.68 30.65 2.28
N GLU A 194 27.94 30.29 1.02
CA GLU A 194 28.53 31.14 -0.03
C GLU A 194 29.97 31.64 0.21
N GLU A 195 30.61 31.23 1.30
CA GLU A 195 32.03 31.49 1.53
C GLU A 195 32.90 30.33 1.01
N LEU A 196 34.18 30.61 0.74
CA LEU A 196 35.20 29.61 0.40
C LEU A 196 36.28 29.45 1.48
N ASN A 197 36.34 30.39 2.43
CA ASN A 197 37.25 30.33 3.56
C ASN A 197 36.60 29.54 4.70
N GLY A 198 37.29 28.54 5.21
CA GLY A 198 36.93 27.81 6.42
C GLY A 198 37.51 28.45 7.67
N THR A 199 36.71 28.44 8.73
CA THR A 199 37.16 28.71 10.10
C THR A 199 37.36 27.39 10.85
N THR A 200 38.53 27.19 11.45
CA THR A 200 38.81 25.98 12.20
C THR A 200 38.11 26.02 13.55
N ILE A 201 37.14 25.13 13.75
CA ILE A 201 36.31 25.10 14.97
C ILE A 201 36.78 24.08 15.99
N VAL A 202 37.41 22.97 15.56
CA VAL A 202 37.95 21.93 16.45
C VAL A 202 39.27 21.39 15.88
N GLY A 203 40.23 21.06 16.75
CA GLY A 203 41.52 20.48 16.36
C GLY A 203 42.59 21.54 16.03
N LYS A 204 43.59 21.13 15.25
CA LYS A 204 44.80 21.94 15.00
C LYS A 204 44.45 23.26 14.30
N GLY A 205 44.79 24.37 14.96
CA GLY A 205 44.50 25.73 14.48
C GLY A 205 43.21 26.35 15.03
N SER A 206 42.43 25.62 15.85
CA SER A 206 41.34 26.20 16.63
C SER A 206 41.89 27.05 17.79
N SER A 207 41.16 28.11 18.15
CA SER A 207 41.45 28.91 19.35
C SER A 207 41.35 28.10 20.65
N ASN A 208 40.58 27.01 20.64
CA ASN A 208 40.38 26.10 21.78
C ASN A 208 40.99 24.72 21.49
N ASN A 209 42.31 24.63 21.48
CA ASN A 209 43.04 23.39 21.17
C ASN A 209 43.17 22.44 22.39
N ILE A 210 42.08 22.23 23.13
CA ILE A 210 42.06 21.42 24.37
C ILE A 210 42.18 19.92 24.07
N ILE A 211 41.65 19.47 22.93
CA ILE A 211 41.73 18.09 22.46
C ILE A 211 42.35 18.08 21.06
N LEU A 212 43.47 17.37 20.94
CA LEU A 212 44.12 17.09 19.66
C LEU A 212 43.35 15.98 18.94
N LEU A 213 42.81 16.32 17.77
CA LEU A 213 42.29 15.33 16.83
C LEU A 213 43.46 14.68 16.08
N SER A 214 43.23 13.48 15.56
CA SER A 214 44.15 12.77 14.69
C SER A 214 43.35 12.12 13.57
N ARG A 215 43.52 12.66 12.36
CA ARG A 215 42.83 12.21 11.14
C ARG A 215 41.31 12.04 11.32
N PRO A 216 40.56 13.11 11.68
CA PRO A 216 39.12 13.02 11.81
C PRO A 216 38.48 12.55 10.49
N SER A 217 37.52 11.63 10.56
CA SER A 217 36.97 10.96 9.37
C SER A 217 35.46 11.14 9.16
N GLY A 218 34.69 11.37 10.22
CA GLY A 218 33.23 11.47 10.18
C GLY A 218 32.72 12.60 11.07
N ILE A 219 31.67 13.30 10.64
CA ILE A 219 31.06 14.41 11.37
C ILE A 219 29.54 14.33 11.26
N VAL A 220 28.84 14.48 12.38
CA VAL A 220 27.38 14.69 12.43
C VAL A 220 27.06 15.79 13.44
N LEU A 221 26.02 16.59 13.18
CA LEU A 221 25.48 17.56 14.14
C LEU A 221 24.17 17.06 14.74
N ASP A 222 23.96 17.39 16.01
CA ASP A 222 22.65 17.33 16.64
C ASP A 222 21.82 18.59 16.33
N ALA A 223 20.57 18.64 16.79
CA ALA A 223 19.67 19.77 16.54
C ALA A 223 20.13 21.09 17.22
N ASP A 224 20.96 21.03 18.26
CA ASP A 224 21.54 22.18 18.94
C ASP A 224 22.95 22.55 18.41
N LYS A 225 23.39 21.92 17.33
CA LYS A 225 24.72 22.08 16.72
C LYS A 225 25.89 21.62 17.61
N TYR A 226 25.69 20.63 18.46
CA TYR A 226 26.80 19.84 19.00
C TYR A 226 27.39 18.99 17.88
N LEU A 227 28.71 19.08 17.71
CA LEU A 227 29.47 18.28 16.76
C LEU A 227 29.82 16.93 17.38
N PHE A 228 29.57 15.87 16.62
CA PHE A 228 30.02 14.52 16.91
C PHE A 228 31.05 14.13 15.85
N ILE A 229 32.28 13.92 16.29
CA ILE A 229 33.46 13.76 15.44
C ILE A 229 34.02 12.37 15.66
N VAL A 230 34.23 11.64 14.57
CA VAL A 230 35.01 10.41 14.56
C VAL A 230 36.48 10.77 14.51
N ASP A 231 37.18 10.59 15.62
CA ASP A 231 38.62 10.84 15.77
C ASP A 231 39.39 9.54 15.46
N GLN A 232 39.47 9.22 14.15
CA GLN A 232 39.79 7.89 13.61
C GLN A 232 41.07 7.27 14.19
N TYR A 233 42.18 8.03 14.17
CA TYR A 233 43.49 7.52 14.58
C TYR A 233 43.69 7.52 16.10
N ASN A 234 42.85 8.26 16.83
CA ASN A 234 42.75 8.14 18.28
C ASN A 234 41.67 7.12 18.73
N HIS A 235 40.99 6.47 17.78
CA HIS A 235 40.04 5.38 18.00
C HIS A 235 38.87 5.72 18.93
N ARG A 236 38.35 6.94 18.81
CA ARG A 236 37.31 7.46 19.71
C ARG A 236 36.32 8.37 19.00
N ILE A 237 35.19 8.60 19.66
CA ILE A 237 34.22 9.63 19.26
C ILE A 237 34.31 10.80 20.22
N ILE A 238 34.44 12.00 19.65
CA ILE A 238 34.45 13.26 20.39
C ILE A 238 33.13 13.99 20.18
N ARG A 239 32.57 14.53 21.25
CA ARG A 239 31.50 15.52 21.19
C ARG A 239 32.08 16.91 21.47
N SER A 240 31.69 17.92 20.70
CA SER A 240 32.23 19.26 20.78
C SER A 240 31.17 20.34 20.55
N ARG A 241 31.14 21.37 21.41
CA ARG A 241 30.49 22.66 21.13
C ARG A 241 31.17 23.76 21.94
N SER A 242 31.72 24.76 21.26
CA SER A 242 32.44 25.86 21.91
C SER A 242 33.56 25.35 22.83
N ASN A 243 33.48 25.54 24.16
CA ASN A 243 34.47 25.09 25.14
C ASN A 243 34.20 23.67 25.70
N ASP A 244 33.04 23.08 25.39
CA ASP A 244 32.65 21.74 25.87
C ASP A 244 33.09 20.70 24.83
N ILE A 245 34.31 20.17 25.00
CA ILE A 245 34.87 19.11 24.17
C ILE A 245 35.19 17.92 25.07
N ARG A 246 34.57 16.76 24.79
CA ARG A 246 34.81 15.54 25.57
C ARG A 246 34.75 14.29 24.70
N CYS A 247 35.54 13.29 25.08
CA CYS A 247 35.40 11.95 24.53
C CYS A 247 34.15 11.28 25.11
N ILE A 248 33.36 10.64 24.25
CA ILE A 248 32.11 9.96 24.65
C ILE A 248 32.14 8.45 24.43
N ILE A 249 32.90 7.95 23.46
CA ILE A 249 32.99 6.52 23.11
C ILE A 249 34.43 6.20 22.72
N GLY A 250 34.96 5.03 23.09
CA GLY A 250 36.31 4.59 22.70
C GLY A 250 37.44 5.29 23.46
N CYS A 251 37.14 5.93 24.59
CA CYS A 251 38.10 6.75 25.35
C CYS A 251 39.24 5.94 26.00
N TYR A 252 39.14 4.61 26.00
CA TYR A 252 40.12 3.68 26.55
C TYR A 252 41.14 3.21 25.51
N GLY A 253 41.17 3.84 24.34
CA GLY A 253 42.09 3.53 23.27
C GLY A 253 41.64 2.40 22.35
N LYS A 254 42.55 1.96 21.48
CA LYS A 254 42.30 0.96 20.45
C LYS A 254 41.95 -0.40 21.05
N GLY A 255 40.96 -1.09 20.49
CA GLY A 255 40.74 -2.51 20.75
C GLY A 255 39.43 -3.03 20.18
N SER A 256 39.08 -4.26 20.55
CA SER A 256 37.89 -4.98 20.04
C SER A 256 36.82 -5.24 21.11
N GLN A 257 37.07 -4.84 22.37
CA GLN A 257 36.07 -4.93 23.43
C GLN A 257 34.87 -4.02 23.13
N SER A 258 33.73 -4.25 23.80
CA SER A 258 32.50 -3.49 23.56
C SER A 258 32.63 -1.98 23.82
N HIS A 259 33.57 -1.56 24.66
CA HIS A 259 33.85 -0.15 24.97
C HIS A 259 35.04 0.44 24.20
N GLN A 260 35.63 -0.34 23.29
CA GLN A 260 36.76 0.06 22.47
C GLN A 260 36.36 0.09 20.99
N LEU A 261 37.08 0.88 20.21
CA LEU A 261 36.97 0.96 18.77
C LEU A 261 38.35 0.75 18.14
N SER A 262 38.39 0.44 16.85
CA SER A 262 39.59 0.26 16.05
C SER A 262 39.38 0.91 14.68
N TYR A 263 40.03 2.06 14.50
CA TYR A 263 39.92 2.92 13.31
C TYR A 263 38.48 3.24 12.86
N PRO A 264 37.60 3.73 13.76
CA PRO A 264 36.23 4.05 13.38
C PRO A 264 36.19 5.05 12.23
N VAL A 265 35.25 4.90 11.30
CA VAL A 265 35.21 5.71 10.05
C VAL A 265 34.10 6.74 10.07
N THR A 266 32.87 6.32 10.36
CA THR A 266 31.69 7.19 10.33
C THR A 266 30.72 6.84 11.48
N LEU A 267 29.79 7.74 11.77
CA LEU A 267 28.74 7.55 12.76
C LEU A 267 27.38 8.07 12.25
N SER A 268 26.28 7.53 12.78
CA SER A 268 24.92 8.03 12.52
C SER A 268 24.03 7.85 13.74
N PHE A 269 23.03 8.71 13.88
CA PHE A 269 22.01 8.61 14.93
C PHE A 269 20.75 7.91 14.45
N ASP A 270 20.12 7.13 15.33
CA ASP A 270 18.69 6.84 15.22
C ASP A 270 17.85 7.96 15.87
N SER A 271 16.54 7.92 15.68
CA SER A 271 15.61 8.92 16.23
C SER A 271 15.47 8.86 17.76
N TYR A 272 16.01 7.83 18.39
CA TYR A 272 16.09 7.71 19.86
C TYR A 272 17.37 8.32 20.43
N GLY A 273 18.31 8.73 19.57
CA GLY A 273 19.59 9.30 19.96
C GLY A 273 20.70 8.27 20.20
N ASN A 274 20.49 7.00 19.85
CA ASN A 274 21.55 5.99 19.92
C ASN A 274 22.57 6.25 18.80
N ILE A 275 23.85 5.98 19.10
CA ILE A 275 24.94 6.16 18.14
C ILE A 275 25.28 4.82 17.50
N PHE A 276 25.28 4.78 16.17
CA PHE A 276 25.82 3.67 15.40
C PHE A 276 27.16 4.09 14.79
N ILE A 277 28.17 3.23 14.89
CA ILE A 277 29.54 3.52 14.45
C ILE A 277 30.03 2.38 13.57
N ILE A 278 30.66 2.73 12.45
CA ILE A 278 31.46 1.79 11.65
C ILE A 278 32.82 1.65 12.30
N ASP A 279 33.04 0.51 12.95
CA ASP A 279 34.28 0.11 13.62
C ASP A 279 35.11 -0.74 12.64
N SER A 280 35.71 -0.07 11.65
CA SER A 280 36.14 -0.70 10.39
C SER A 280 37.19 -1.79 10.57
N SER A 281 38.23 -1.58 11.39
CA SER A 281 39.25 -2.61 11.62
C SER A 281 38.82 -3.73 12.56
N ASN A 282 37.60 -3.65 13.09
CA ASN A 282 36.93 -4.76 13.78
C ASN A 282 35.76 -5.33 12.94
N TYR A 283 35.60 -4.89 11.68
CA TYR A 283 34.61 -5.37 10.71
C TYR A 283 33.18 -5.40 11.27
N ARG A 284 32.77 -4.35 12.01
CA ARG A 284 31.47 -4.32 12.68
C ARG A 284 30.81 -2.95 12.70
N ILE A 285 29.49 -2.95 12.81
CA ILE A 285 28.71 -1.79 13.26
C ILE A 285 28.45 -1.96 14.76
N GLN A 286 28.88 -1.01 15.57
CA GLN A 286 28.54 -0.97 17.00
C GLN A 286 27.43 0.06 17.25
N LYS A 287 26.44 -0.35 18.06
CA LYS A 287 25.37 0.50 18.57
C LYS A 287 25.64 0.83 20.05
N PHE A 288 25.67 2.11 20.39
CA PHE A 288 25.80 2.61 21.75
C PHE A 288 24.50 3.26 22.18
N ASP A 289 23.86 2.67 23.20
CA ASP A 289 22.55 3.10 23.67
C ASP A 289 22.66 4.42 24.44
N PHE A 290 21.71 5.30 24.20
CA PHE A 290 21.65 6.61 24.85
C PHE A 290 21.09 6.51 26.28
N LEU A 291 21.86 6.96 27.28
CA LEU A 291 21.55 6.75 28.71
C LEU A 291 20.74 7.89 29.32
N LEU A 292 21.12 9.15 29.09
CA LEU A 292 20.54 10.30 29.81
C LEU A 292 20.59 11.60 29.00
N ASN A 293 19.52 12.40 29.09
CA ASN A 293 19.43 13.75 28.51
C ASN A 293 18.98 14.75 29.59
N SER A 294 19.77 14.93 30.66
CA SER A 294 19.38 15.80 31.78
C SER A 294 19.94 17.20 31.61
N CYS A 295 19.15 18.13 31.06
CA CYS A 295 19.58 19.51 30.85
C CYS A 295 19.67 20.34 32.14
N ASP A 296 19.23 19.81 33.28
CA ASP A 296 19.32 20.48 34.58
C ASP A 296 20.15 19.65 35.57
N ASN A 297 21.03 20.34 36.29
CA ASN A 297 21.73 19.87 37.49
C ASN A 297 20.79 19.76 38.70
N SER A 298 19.48 19.64 38.50
CA SER A 298 18.58 19.22 39.58
C SER A 298 18.69 17.71 39.69
N SER A 299 19.16 17.23 40.84
CA SER A 299 18.98 15.86 41.33
C SER A 299 17.74 15.22 40.69
N SER A 300 17.93 14.15 39.90
CA SER A 300 16.81 13.45 39.27
C SER A 300 15.78 13.17 40.34
N VAL A 301 14.59 13.77 40.19
CA VAL A 301 13.56 13.61 41.20
C VAL A 301 13.04 12.19 41.06
N GLN A 302 13.45 11.33 41.98
CA GLN A 302 13.03 9.93 42.01
C GLN A 302 11.69 9.83 42.71
N SER A 303 10.68 9.40 41.95
CA SER A 303 9.36 9.09 42.49
C SER A 303 9.22 7.56 42.55
N VAL A 304 8.91 7.03 43.73
CA VAL A 304 8.77 5.58 43.94
C VAL A 304 7.30 5.23 44.12
N TYR A 305 6.85 4.23 43.37
CA TYR A 305 5.54 3.60 43.54
C TYR A 305 5.72 2.15 43.95
N SER A 306 5.09 1.71 45.05
CA SER A 306 5.16 0.32 45.49
C SER A 306 3.78 -0.26 45.67
N SER A 307 3.57 -1.50 45.22
CA SER A 307 2.31 -2.23 45.35
C SER A 307 2.55 -3.74 45.42
N VAL A 308 1.47 -4.49 45.61
CA VAL A 308 1.46 -5.95 45.64
C VAL A 308 0.41 -6.45 44.67
N LEU A 309 0.84 -7.20 43.65
CA LEU A 309 -0.07 -7.93 42.77
C LEU A 309 -0.65 -9.11 43.55
N THR A 310 -1.97 -9.19 43.64
CA THR A 310 -2.73 -10.21 44.37
C THR A 310 -3.81 -10.81 43.48
N GLU A 311 -4.41 -11.94 43.88
CA GLU A 311 -5.49 -12.60 43.14
C GLU A 311 -6.75 -11.75 42.94
N ASN A 312 -6.92 -10.69 43.74
CA ASN A 312 -8.03 -9.75 43.62
C ASN A 312 -7.81 -8.69 42.52
N HIS A 313 -6.65 -8.68 41.87
CA HIS A 313 -6.38 -7.76 40.77
C HIS A 313 -7.12 -8.19 39.50
N PRO A 314 -7.51 -7.21 38.66
CA PRO A 314 -8.12 -7.53 37.38
C PRO A 314 -7.14 -8.34 36.52
N THR A 315 -7.70 -9.23 35.71
CA THR A 315 -6.93 -10.10 34.83
C THR A 315 -7.07 -9.64 33.38
N TYR A 316 -6.02 -9.88 32.58
CA TYR A 316 -6.08 -9.68 31.14
C TYR A 316 -5.33 -10.79 30.40
N SER A 317 -5.62 -10.95 29.12
CA SER A 317 -4.95 -11.89 28.22
C SER A 317 -4.11 -11.09 27.22
N PRO A 318 -2.76 -11.14 27.28
CA PRO A 318 -1.88 -10.37 26.39
C PRO A 318 -2.07 -10.70 24.90
N THR A 319 -2.46 -11.93 24.60
CA THR A 319 -2.60 -12.47 23.24
C THR A 319 -4.05 -12.68 22.81
N GLY A 320 -5.02 -12.55 23.73
CA GLY A 320 -6.44 -12.86 23.49
C GLY A 320 -6.74 -14.34 23.23
N CYS A 321 -5.73 -15.22 23.34
CA CYS A 321 -5.82 -16.65 23.03
C CYS A 321 -5.33 -17.56 24.17
N ASP A 322 -4.70 -17.00 25.22
CA ASP A 322 -4.27 -17.79 26.37
C ASP A 322 -5.41 -17.98 27.38
N LEU A 323 -5.63 -19.24 27.80
CA LEU A 323 -6.51 -19.66 28.90
C LEU A 323 -6.00 -19.21 30.28
N GLN A 324 -4.92 -18.42 30.31
CA GLN A 324 -4.20 -18.05 31.49
C GLN A 324 -4.43 -16.57 31.82
N ASN A 325 -4.81 -16.32 33.08
CA ASN A 325 -5.13 -14.99 33.58
C ASN A 325 -3.87 -14.33 34.15
N TYR A 326 -3.46 -13.19 33.57
CA TYR A 326 -2.38 -12.38 34.10
C TYR A 326 -2.96 -11.27 34.97
N TYR A 327 -2.60 -11.26 36.25
CA TYR A 327 -2.95 -10.17 37.16
C TYR A 327 -2.20 -8.91 36.73
N TYR A 328 -2.92 -7.79 36.63
CA TYR A 328 -2.31 -6.52 36.31
C TYR A 328 -2.75 -5.40 37.25
N GLU A 329 -1.89 -4.38 37.35
CA GLU A 329 -2.22 -3.12 38.00
C GLU A 329 -2.05 -1.96 37.01
N ALA A 330 -3.10 -1.14 36.86
CA ALA A 330 -3.08 0.06 36.03
C ALA A 330 -2.84 1.31 36.89
N ILE A 331 -1.80 2.05 36.55
CA ILE A 331 -1.30 3.20 37.31
C ILE A 331 -1.27 4.41 36.37
N GLN A 332 -2.05 5.45 36.66
CA GLN A 332 -1.95 6.71 35.96
C GLN A 332 -0.78 7.53 36.52
N MET A 333 0.14 7.92 35.65
CA MET A 333 1.28 8.79 35.94
C MET A 333 1.02 10.18 35.36
N ASN A 334 1.00 11.18 36.25
CA ASN A 334 0.88 12.57 35.84
C ASN A 334 2.23 13.26 35.95
N VAL A 335 2.63 13.89 34.85
CA VAL A 335 3.88 14.65 34.71
C VAL A 335 3.55 16.11 34.40
N ASN A 336 4.33 17.03 34.97
CA ASN A 336 4.15 18.47 34.72
C ASN A 336 4.81 18.91 33.39
N GLU A 337 5.84 18.19 32.95
CA GLU A 337 6.57 18.45 31.72
C GLU A 337 6.57 17.22 30.82
N SER A 338 6.43 17.44 29.51
CA SER A 338 6.49 16.35 28.54
C SER A 338 7.95 15.99 28.25
N GLY A 339 8.29 14.71 28.30
CA GLY A 339 9.67 14.27 28.07
C GLY A 339 9.87 12.77 28.29
N TYR A 340 11.11 12.29 28.12
CA TYR A 340 11.46 10.89 28.36
C TYR A 340 11.76 10.65 29.85
N TYR A 341 11.01 9.74 30.47
CA TYR A 341 11.20 9.33 31.87
C TYR A 341 11.74 7.91 31.92
N SER A 342 12.67 7.63 32.83
CA SER A 342 13.20 6.28 33.05
C SER A 342 12.38 5.59 34.14
N LEU A 343 11.91 4.38 33.85
CA LEU A 343 11.21 3.52 34.81
C LEU A 343 12.03 2.25 35.00
N ILE A 344 12.30 1.94 36.26
CA ILE A 344 12.99 0.72 36.68
C ILE A 344 12.11 0.04 37.72
N SER A 345 11.69 -1.21 37.47
CA SER A 345 11.00 -1.98 38.49
C SER A 345 12.01 -2.68 39.41
N ASN A 346 11.64 -2.83 40.67
CA ASN A 346 12.33 -3.69 41.62
C ASN A 346 11.27 -4.58 42.28
N SER A 347 11.36 -5.88 42.05
CA SER A 347 10.29 -6.84 42.33
C SER A 347 10.85 -8.17 42.80
N THR A 348 10.06 -8.92 43.58
CA THR A 348 10.35 -10.30 43.99
C THR A 348 9.86 -11.34 42.98
N ILE A 349 9.23 -10.87 41.89
CA ILE A 349 8.64 -11.66 40.81
C ILE A 349 8.99 -11.04 39.46
N ASP A 350 9.02 -11.84 38.40
CA ASP A 350 9.32 -11.36 37.05
C ASP A 350 8.18 -10.47 36.54
N THR A 351 8.45 -9.16 36.49
CA THR A 351 7.46 -8.14 36.11
C THR A 351 7.69 -7.62 34.71
N PHE A 352 6.60 -7.28 34.01
CA PHE A 352 6.60 -6.54 32.76
C PHE A 352 5.83 -5.25 32.90
N GLY A 353 6.29 -4.23 32.18
CA GLY A 353 5.59 -2.96 32.09
C GLY A 353 5.14 -2.67 30.65
N TYR A 354 3.93 -2.14 30.53
CA TYR A 354 3.37 -1.61 29.29
C TYR A 354 2.87 -0.19 29.51
N MET A 355 3.20 0.70 28.59
CA MET A 355 2.91 2.12 28.71
C MET A 355 1.93 2.61 27.67
N TYR A 356 0.86 3.27 28.09
CA TYR A 356 -0.26 3.69 27.25
C TYR A 356 -0.49 5.21 27.28
N GLY A 357 -0.84 5.76 26.11
CA GLY A 357 -1.24 7.15 25.94
C GLY A 357 -2.75 7.30 25.95
N GLY A 358 -3.30 7.91 27.00
CA GLY A 358 -4.74 8.00 27.22
C GLY A 358 -5.24 6.83 28.07
N ASN A 359 -6.23 6.09 27.59
CA ASN A 359 -6.86 5.00 28.33
C ASN A 359 -6.26 3.63 27.98
N PHE A 360 -6.18 2.74 28.98
CA PHE A 360 -5.87 1.32 28.82
C PHE A 360 -7.15 0.50 28.71
N TYR A 361 -7.22 -0.40 27.73
CA TYR A 361 -8.36 -1.29 27.49
C TYR A 361 -7.93 -2.76 27.65
N PRO A 362 -8.33 -3.45 28.73
CA PRO A 362 -7.90 -4.84 29.00
C PRO A 362 -8.32 -5.83 27.90
N SER A 363 -9.45 -5.57 27.23
CA SER A 363 -9.96 -6.36 26.10
C SER A 363 -9.26 -6.06 24.76
N GLY A 364 -8.35 -5.09 24.72
CA GLY A 364 -7.58 -4.68 23.55
C GLY A 364 -6.22 -4.08 23.93
N PRO A 365 -5.31 -4.87 24.52
CA PRO A 365 -4.09 -4.37 25.17
C PRO A 365 -3.04 -3.79 24.20
N SER A 366 -3.25 -3.85 22.89
CA SER A 366 -2.41 -3.21 21.88
C SER A 366 -2.83 -1.77 21.56
N ILE A 367 -4.05 -1.36 21.94
CA ILE A 367 -4.61 -0.04 21.64
C ILE A 367 -3.93 0.99 22.55
N ASN A 368 -3.51 2.13 22.00
CA ASN A 368 -2.83 3.22 22.70
C ASN A 368 -1.47 2.87 23.31
N LEU A 369 -0.90 1.70 23.00
CA LEU A 369 0.41 1.29 23.50
C LEU A 369 1.50 2.20 22.90
N ILE A 370 2.24 2.90 23.77
CA ILE A 370 3.35 3.80 23.41
C ILE A 370 4.69 3.08 23.56
N SER A 371 4.85 2.27 24.60
CA SER A 371 6.12 1.61 24.90
C SER A 371 5.89 0.34 25.71
N LYS A 372 6.82 -0.61 25.62
CA LYS A 372 6.84 -1.85 26.40
C LYS A 372 8.27 -2.09 26.87
N SER A 373 8.44 -2.80 27.98
CA SER A 373 9.79 -3.14 28.47
C SER A 373 10.54 -4.10 27.53
N ASP A 374 11.86 -3.91 27.44
CA ASP A 374 12.74 -4.77 26.63
C ASP A 374 12.97 -6.11 27.32
N ASN A 375 12.95 -7.19 26.53
CA ASN A 375 12.95 -8.56 27.03
C ASN A 375 14.38 -9.10 27.22
N ARG A 376 15.22 -8.40 28.00
CA ARG A 376 16.61 -8.82 28.24
C ARG A 376 16.94 -8.90 29.74
N SER A 377 17.32 -10.13 30.12
CA SER A 377 18.08 -10.62 31.28
C SER A 377 17.45 -10.59 32.68
N GLY A 378 16.99 -11.76 33.13
CA GLY A 378 17.66 -12.55 34.18
C GLY A 378 17.57 -12.12 35.65
N GLU A 379 17.11 -10.91 35.97
CA GLU A 379 16.96 -10.45 37.35
C GLU A 379 15.64 -9.69 37.53
N HIS A 380 14.51 -10.38 37.68
CA HIS A 380 13.24 -9.94 38.30
C HIS A 380 12.67 -8.52 38.02
N GLN A 381 13.19 -7.77 37.05
CA GLN A 381 13.04 -6.32 36.92
C GLN A 381 12.88 -5.93 35.45
N PHE A 382 11.98 -4.99 35.17
CA PHE A 382 11.84 -4.37 33.86
C PHE A 382 12.39 -2.95 33.88
N GLN A 383 13.06 -2.58 32.79
CA GLN A 383 13.47 -1.21 32.53
C GLN A 383 12.81 -0.72 31.24
N MET A 384 12.30 0.52 31.27
CA MET A 384 11.74 1.17 30.08
C MET A 384 11.96 2.69 30.14
N ARG A 385 11.93 3.35 28.97
CA ARG A 385 12.06 4.82 28.87
C ARG A 385 11.00 5.46 27.97
N PRO A 386 9.72 5.47 28.38
CA PRO A 386 8.63 6.06 27.60
C PRO A 386 8.69 7.59 27.56
N PHE A 387 8.18 8.16 26.47
CA PHE A 387 7.90 9.60 26.37
C PHE A 387 6.55 9.89 27.04
N LEU A 388 6.56 10.63 28.14
CA LEU A 388 5.37 11.04 28.89
C LEU A 388 4.93 12.42 28.44
N ARG A 389 3.62 12.62 28.30
CA ARG A 389 3.04 13.91 27.92
C ARG A 389 2.31 14.53 29.10
N SER A 390 2.51 15.82 29.33
CA SER A 390 1.81 16.56 30.39
C SER A 390 0.34 16.86 30.07
N THR A 391 -0.06 16.78 28.80
CA THR A 391 -1.43 17.09 28.33
C THR A 391 -2.34 15.87 28.17
N THR A 392 -1.82 14.66 28.37
CA THR A 392 -2.59 13.41 28.21
C THR A 392 -2.34 12.48 29.39
N ALA A 393 -3.34 11.68 29.76
CA ALA A 393 -3.14 10.64 30.78
C ALA A 393 -2.08 9.64 30.31
N ASN A 394 -1.08 9.35 31.14
CA ASN A 394 -0.08 8.32 30.84
C ASN A 394 -0.36 7.13 31.77
N ILE A 395 -0.74 5.97 31.22
CA ILE A 395 -1.11 4.80 32.02
C ILE A 395 -0.04 3.73 31.90
N LEU A 396 0.60 3.40 33.02
CA LEU A 396 1.48 2.26 33.16
C LEU A 396 0.68 1.05 33.63
N VAL A 397 0.78 -0.05 32.90
CA VAL A 397 0.25 -1.34 33.28
C VAL A 397 1.40 -2.24 33.67
N VAL A 398 1.38 -2.74 34.91
CA VAL A 398 2.36 -3.69 35.43
C VAL A 398 1.72 -5.06 35.51
N THR A 399 2.41 -6.09 35.02
CA THR A 399 1.97 -7.49 35.02
C THR A 399 3.16 -8.42 35.31
N THR A 400 2.90 -9.73 35.35
CA THR A 400 3.91 -10.78 35.51
C THR A 400 4.24 -11.50 34.19
N ASP A 401 5.41 -12.15 34.12
CA ASP A 401 5.83 -13.01 33.00
C ASP A 401 5.03 -14.32 32.92
N SER A 402 4.68 -14.86 34.10
CA SER A 402 3.90 -16.09 34.24
C SER A 402 2.52 -15.78 34.80
N ALA A 403 1.51 -16.50 34.33
CA ALA A 403 0.15 -16.32 34.78
C ALA A 403 -0.07 -16.78 36.23
N ASN A 404 -1.11 -16.22 36.86
CA ASN A 404 -1.49 -16.50 38.24
C ASN A 404 -0.38 -16.24 39.29
N VAL A 405 0.66 -15.46 38.96
CA VAL A 405 1.73 -15.11 39.91
C VAL A 405 1.35 -13.86 40.69
N THR A 406 1.56 -13.90 42.00
CA THR A 406 1.34 -12.78 42.92
C THR A 406 2.66 -12.45 43.63
N GLY A 407 2.83 -11.19 44.03
CA GLY A 407 4.08 -10.74 44.65
C GLY A 407 4.24 -9.23 44.66
N THR A 408 5.30 -8.78 45.31
CA THR A 408 5.54 -7.36 45.56
C THR A 408 6.39 -6.75 44.47
N PHE A 409 6.02 -5.56 44.00
CA PHE A 409 6.81 -4.79 43.07
C PHE A 409 6.88 -3.32 43.49
N SER A 410 7.98 -2.68 43.13
CA SER A 410 8.18 -1.24 43.23
C SER A 410 8.67 -0.72 41.89
N ILE A 411 8.37 0.54 41.58
CA ILE A 411 8.79 1.23 40.36
C ILE A 411 9.46 2.52 40.79
N ILE A 412 10.69 2.69 40.35
CA ILE A 412 11.45 3.91 40.50
C ILE A 412 11.32 4.66 39.17
N VAL A 413 10.69 5.84 39.21
CA VAL A 413 10.55 6.75 38.07
C VAL A 413 11.51 7.91 38.23
N SER A 414 12.39 8.10 37.25
CA SER A 414 13.37 9.19 37.20
C SER A 414 13.09 10.10 36.01
N GLY A 415 13.00 11.41 36.22
CA GLY A 415 12.85 12.38 35.14
C GLY A 415 12.92 13.83 35.61
N PHE A 416 12.37 14.75 34.80
CA PHE A 416 12.50 16.20 34.96
C PHE A 416 11.84 16.77 36.22
N ASN A 417 10.80 16.10 36.74
CA ASN A 417 9.97 16.58 37.85
C ASN A 417 9.35 15.40 38.63
N ASN A 418 8.84 15.67 39.84
CA ASN A 418 8.08 14.71 40.65
C ASN A 418 6.90 14.13 39.85
N VAL A 419 6.79 12.80 39.81
CA VAL A 419 5.69 12.10 39.16
C VAL A 419 4.67 11.71 40.21
N THR A 420 3.42 12.07 40.01
CA THR A 420 2.32 11.63 40.89
C THR A 420 1.67 10.39 40.31
N PHE A 421 1.36 9.42 41.18
CA PHE A 421 0.74 8.16 40.81
C PHE A 421 -0.71 8.11 41.30
N LYS A 422 -1.60 7.64 40.44
CA LYS A 422 -2.98 7.31 40.80
C LYS A 422 -3.32 5.91 40.33
N ARG A 423 -3.57 5.01 41.28
CA ARG A 423 -4.07 3.67 40.97
C ARG A 423 -5.48 3.75 40.39
N LEU A 424 -5.73 3.04 39.29
CA LEU A 424 -7.02 3.02 38.63
C LEU A 424 -7.81 1.75 39.02
N ASN A 425 -8.94 1.93 39.70
CA ASN A 425 -9.92 0.85 39.88
C ASN A 425 -10.78 0.78 38.62
N THR A 426 -10.67 -0.29 37.85
CA THR A 426 -11.33 -0.46 36.55
C THR A 426 -12.85 -0.70 36.64
N SER A 427 -13.49 -0.39 37.78
CA SER A 427 -14.92 -0.60 38.04
C SER A 427 -15.86 0.49 37.50
N SER A 428 -15.36 1.54 36.86
CA SER A 428 -16.18 2.66 36.37
C SER A 428 -16.58 2.58 34.88
N VAL A 429 -16.78 1.37 34.35
CA VAL A 429 -17.41 1.19 33.03
C VAL A 429 -18.87 0.82 33.28
N VAL A 430 -19.81 1.70 32.95
CA VAL A 430 -21.25 1.37 32.96
C VAL A 430 -21.46 0.31 31.87
N GLN A 431 -21.71 -0.93 32.30
CA GLN A 431 -21.94 -2.06 31.41
C GLN A 431 -23.43 -2.37 31.34
N SER A 432 -23.99 -2.37 30.14
CA SER A 432 -25.28 -2.99 29.84
C SER A 432 -25.03 -4.36 29.24
N VAL A 433 -25.46 -5.42 29.92
CA VAL A 433 -25.21 -6.81 29.53
C VAL A 433 -26.46 -7.40 28.89
N TYR A 434 -26.31 -7.93 27.67
CA TYR A 434 -27.33 -8.75 27.01
C TYR A 434 -26.83 -10.18 26.91
N SER A 435 -27.68 -11.13 27.28
CA SER A 435 -27.41 -12.56 27.19
C SER A 435 -28.54 -13.26 26.46
N SER A 436 -28.21 -14.06 25.47
CA SER A 436 -29.13 -14.93 24.74
C SER A 436 -28.46 -16.27 24.43
N GLU A 437 -29.27 -17.32 24.26
CA GLU A 437 -28.82 -18.67 23.99
C GLU A 437 -29.12 -19.06 22.54
N LEU A 438 -28.05 -19.33 21.78
CA LEU A 438 -28.15 -19.69 20.36
C LEU A 438 -28.67 -21.13 20.18
N THR A 439 -29.98 -21.25 19.97
CA THR A 439 -30.66 -22.53 19.71
C THR A 439 -30.70 -22.90 18.22
N ALA A 440 -31.10 -24.14 17.90
CA ALA A 440 -31.20 -24.65 16.53
C ALA A 440 -32.19 -23.90 15.61
N ASN A 441 -33.02 -23.02 16.19
CA ASN A 441 -34.00 -22.20 15.48
C ASN A 441 -33.42 -20.84 15.00
N HIS A 442 -32.20 -20.49 15.40
CA HIS A 442 -31.52 -19.26 14.97
C HIS A 442 -30.94 -19.38 13.55
N GLN A 443 -30.72 -18.25 12.89
CA GLN A 443 -30.17 -18.21 11.53
C GLN A 443 -28.72 -18.73 11.51
N LYS A 444 -28.26 -19.30 10.38
CA LYS A 444 -26.95 -19.97 10.26
C LYS A 444 -25.96 -19.15 9.43
N TYR A 445 -24.70 -19.08 9.86
CA TYR A 445 -23.57 -18.41 9.20
C TYR A 445 -22.29 -19.26 9.27
N SER A 446 -21.39 -19.21 8.27
CA SER A 446 -20.17 -20.03 8.20
C SER A 446 -18.91 -19.18 8.34
N ARG A 447 -17.97 -19.58 9.21
CA ARG A 447 -16.81 -18.75 9.62
C ARG A 447 -15.48 -19.04 8.89
N ARG A 448 -15.41 -20.19 8.25
CA ARG A 448 -14.44 -20.57 7.21
C ARG A 448 -15.25 -21.15 6.05
N CYS A 449 -14.70 -21.14 4.84
CA CYS A 449 -15.33 -21.76 3.68
C CYS A 449 -15.40 -23.30 3.74
N ASP A 450 -15.45 -23.87 4.95
CA ASP A 450 -15.61 -25.30 5.17
C ASP A 450 -16.78 -25.55 6.12
N LYS A 451 -17.87 -26.05 5.52
CA LYS A 451 -18.99 -26.89 6.01
C LYS A 451 -19.54 -26.76 7.45
N SER A 452 -19.13 -25.78 8.25
CA SER A 452 -19.58 -25.61 9.63
C SER A 452 -20.57 -24.44 9.74
N ASN A 453 -21.87 -24.79 9.83
CA ASN A 453 -22.95 -23.83 10.02
C ASN A 453 -23.05 -23.43 11.49
N PHE A 454 -22.68 -22.20 11.84
CA PHE A 454 -22.81 -21.62 13.18
C PHE A 454 -24.14 -20.85 13.30
N TYR A 455 -24.86 -21.01 14.41
CA TYR A 455 -26.07 -20.23 14.67
C TYR A 455 -25.69 -18.78 15.05
N TYR A 456 -26.46 -17.78 14.61
CA TYR A 456 -26.28 -16.38 14.96
C TYR A 456 -27.60 -15.68 15.28
N GLU A 457 -27.51 -14.63 16.09
CA GLU A 457 -28.60 -13.72 16.46
C GLU A 457 -28.17 -12.28 16.19
N THR A 458 -29.11 -11.43 15.78
CA THR A 458 -28.87 -10.01 15.49
C THR A 458 -29.49 -9.15 16.58
N MET A 459 -28.71 -8.24 17.15
CA MET A 459 -29.16 -7.26 18.14
C MET A 459 -29.00 -5.83 17.59
N GLN A 460 -30.03 -5.00 17.78
CA GLN A 460 -29.96 -3.55 17.59
C GLN A 460 -29.71 -2.88 18.94
N ILE A 461 -28.72 -1.96 18.98
CA ILE A 461 -28.36 -1.20 20.18
C ILE A 461 -28.74 0.26 19.94
N ASP A 462 -29.76 0.73 20.65
CA ASP A 462 -30.19 2.11 20.59
C ASP A 462 -29.45 2.94 21.66
N VAL A 463 -28.78 4.01 21.21
CA VAL A 463 -27.97 4.89 22.07
C VAL A 463 -28.62 6.28 22.15
N VAL A 464 -28.79 6.77 23.39
CA VAL A 464 -29.52 8.01 23.70
C VAL A 464 -28.66 9.27 23.46
N THR A 465 -27.33 9.14 23.45
CA THR A 465 -26.38 10.23 23.25
C THR A 465 -25.24 9.82 22.32
N ASN A 466 -24.68 10.75 21.54
CA ASN A 466 -23.53 10.44 20.68
C ASN A 466 -22.24 10.33 21.52
N GLY A 467 -21.52 9.21 21.37
CA GLY A 467 -20.30 8.90 22.12
C GLY A 467 -19.59 7.65 21.57
N LEU A 468 -18.41 7.33 22.11
CA LEU A 468 -17.67 6.11 21.76
C LEU A 468 -18.13 4.98 22.70
N TYR A 469 -18.78 3.95 22.15
CA TYR A 469 -19.31 2.80 22.91
C TYR A 469 -18.55 1.52 22.55
N ILE A 470 -18.24 0.68 23.53
CA ILE A 470 -17.49 -0.58 23.35
C ILE A 470 -18.44 -1.75 23.60
N ILE A 471 -18.51 -2.67 22.65
CA ILE A 471 -19.26 -3.93 22.76
C ILE A 471 -18.26 -5.05 23.04
N ALA A 472 -18.35 -5.67 24.22
CA ALA A 472 -17.52 -6.81 24.61
C ALA A 472 -18.33 -8.12 24.52
N ILE A 473 -17.76 -9.17 23.93
CA ILE A 473 -18.37 -10.49 23.78
C ILE A 473 -17.55 -11.49 24.60
N ASN A 474 -18.20 -12.26 25.47
CA ASN A 474 -17.55 -13.28 26.29
C ASN A 474 -17.39 -14.58 25.46
N PRO A 475 -16.17 -15.03 25.10
CA PRO A 475 -16.01 -15.98 24.00
C PRO A 475 -15.76 -17.41 24.49
N ASP A 476 -16.77 -18.08 25.06
CA ASP A 476 -16.64 -19.54 25.27
C ASP A 476 -16.71 -20.33 23.96
N LYS A 477 -17.25 -19.74 22.89
CA LYS A 477 -17.25 -20.33 21.54
C LYS A 477 -17.23 -19.26 20.45
N CYS A 478 -16.08 -18.70 20.08
CA CYS A 478 -15.96 -17.99 18.78
C CYS A 478 -14.53 -17.64 18.27
N ILE A 479 -14.03 -18.39 17.28
CA ILE A 479 -12.87 -18.15 16.37
C ILE A 479 -12.91 -16.81 15.60
N ILE A 480 -11.91 -15.92 15.69
CA ILE A 480 -11.85 -14.72 14.83
C ILE A 480 -11.33 -15.06 13.42
N GLY A 481 -12.03 -14.55 12.40
CA GLY A 481 -11.83 -14.85 10.99
C GLY A 481 -10.66 -14.12 10.34
N GLY A 482 -10.03 -14.79 9.37
CA GLY A 482 -9.24 -14.12 8.35
C GLY A 482 -10.13 -13.13 7.59
N SER A 483 -9.66 -11.88 7.54
CA SER A 483 -10.19 -10.73 6.81
C SER A 483 -11.41 -11.00 5.93
N CYS A 484 -12.59 -10.52 6.34
CA CYS A 484 -13.50 -10.00 5.34
C CYS A 484 -12.78 -8.83 4.66
N ASN A 485 -12.55 -8.96 3.35
CA ASN A 485 -11.94 -7.90 2.57
C ASN A 485 -12.85 -6.66 2.62
N SER A 486 -12.53 -5.70 3.48
CA SER A 486 -13.28 -4.45 3.61
C SER A 486 -13.14 -3.57 2.35
N GLN A 487 -12.25 -3.94 1.42
CA GLN A 487 -12.03 -3.24 0.15
C GLN A 487 -12.94 -3.74 -0.99
N THR A 488 -13.65 -4.86 -0.85
CA THR A 488 -14.58 -5.37 -1.90
C THR A 488 -16.01 -4.91 -1.68
N LYS A 489 -16.20 -3.74 -1.07
CA LYS A 489 -17.48 -3.05 -1.15
C LYS A 489 -17.53 -2.47 -2.57
N GLY A 490 -17.89 -3.26 -3.59
CA GLY A 490 -17.81 -2.84 -4.99
C GLY A 490 -18.85 -3.52 -5.86
N ILE A 491 -19.64 -2.71 -6.56
CA ILE A 491 -20.83 -3.07 -7.35
C ILE A 491 -20.47 -3.76 -8.70
N GLY A 492 -19.26 -4.31 -8.82
CA GLY A 492 -18.75 -4.93 -10.05
C GLY A 492 -17.86 -6.14 -9.77
N ILE A 493 -18.47 -7.25 -9.33
CA ILE A 493 -17.78 -8.55 -9.21
C ILE A 493 -17.26 -8.96 -10.59
N THR A 494 -15.95 -9.16 -10.69
CA THR A 494 -15.28 -9.60 -11.90
C THR A 494 -15.21 -11.13 -11.97
N LEU A 495 -14.92 -11.66 -13.14
CA LEU A 495 -14.68 -13.09 -13.29
C LEU A 495 -13.46 -13.56 -12.47
N ASP A 496 -12.45 -12.70 -12.31
CA ASP A 496 -11.28 -12.94 -11.44
C ASP A 496 -11.74 -13.11 -9.98
N ASP A 497 -12.64 -12.25 -9.47
CA ASP A 497 -13.20 -12.36 -8.12
C ASP A 497 -13.97 -13.67 -7.87
N ILE A 498 -14.61 -14.22 -8.92
CA ILE A 498 -15.41 -15.45 -8.82
C ILE A 498 -14.52 -16.70 -8.85
N LEU A 499 -13.52 -16.74 -9.73
CA LEU A 499 -12.72 -17.94 -9.98
C LEU A 499 -11.38 -17.97 -9.25
N ARG A 500 -10.96 -16.87 -8.61
CA ARG A 500 -9.63 -16.73 -7.99
C ARG A 500 -9.27 -17.80 -6.96
N TYR A 501 -10.23 -18.28 -6.18
CA TYR A 501 -9.97 -19.34 -5.18
C TYR A 501 -10.20 -20.76 -5.71
N GLU A 502 -10.54 -20.88 -6.99
CA GLU A 502 -10.96 -22.14 -7.61
C GLU A 502 -9.96 -22.67 -8.63
N ILE A 503 -9.07 -21.81 -9.13
CA ILE A 503 -7.99 -22.18 -10.06
C ILE A 503 -6.72 -22.45 -9.26
N ASN A 504 -6.30 -23.71 -9.25
CA ASN A 504 -5.09 -24.13 -8.56
C ASN A 504 -3.83 -23.84 -9.39
N GLN A 505 -2.78 -23.38 -8.73
CA GLN A 505 -1.49 -23.10 -9.36
C GLN A 505 -0.77 -24.40 -9.74
N ASN A 506 0.08 -24.35 -10.78
CA ASN A 506 0.92 -25.48 -11.24
C ASN A 506 0.17 -26.77 -11.60
N MET A 507 -1.17 -26.73 -11.73
CA MET A 507 -1.99 -27.85 -12.16
C MET A 507 -2.44 -27.67 -13.60
N THR A 508 -2.38 -28.73 -14.41
CA THR A 508 -2.95 -28.73 -15.77
C THR A 508 -4.48 -28.64 -15.73
N LEU A 509 -5.09 -28.16 -16.82
CA LEU A 509 -6.55 -28.01 -16.92
C LEU A 509 -7.34 -29.29 -16.59
N LYS A 510 -6.75 -30.45 -16.90
CA LYS A 510 -7.35 -31.77 -16.62
C LYS A 510 -7.48 -32.04 -15.11
N ASN A 511 -6.62 -31.46 -14.28
CA ASN A 511 -6.57 -31.67 -12.84
C ASN A 511 -7.23 -30.54 -12.04
N GLN A 512 -7.72 -29.49 -12.70
CA GLN A 512 -8.46 -28.40 -12.07
C GLN A 512 -9.83 -28.86 -11.54
N SER A 513 -10.45 -28.03 -10.69
CA SER A 513 -11.77 -28.28 -10.11
C SER A 513 -12.85 -28.46 -11.19
N LEU A 514 -13.94 -29.16 -10.83
CA LEU A 514 -15.08 -29.35 -11.75
C LEU A 514 -15.69 -28.00 -12.17
N LEU A 515 -15.69 -27.01 -11.27
CA LEU A 515 -16.15 -25.65 -11.54
C LEU A 515 -15.35 -25.00 -12.66
N VAL A 516 -14.01 -25.04 -12.59
CA VAL A 516 -13.14 -24.46 -13.62
C VAL A 516 -13.36 -25.15 -14.97
N LYS A 517 -13.45 -26.48 -14.98
CA LYS A 517 -13.70 -27.27 -16.21
C LYS A 517 -15.03 -26.91 -16.87
N ILE A 518 -16.11 -26.81 -16.09
CA ILE A 518 -17.42 -26.41 -16.64
C ILE A 518 -17.38 -24.95 -17.10
N SER A 519 -16.67 -24.06 -16.39
CA SER A 519 -16.52 -22.66 -16.80
C SER A 519 -15.82 -22.52 -18.15
N VAL A 520 -14.79 -23.34 -18.41
CA VAL A 520 -14.13 -23.43 -19.72
C VAL A 520 -15.12 -23.91 -20.78
N ALA A 521 -15.87 -24.98 -20.51
CA ALA A 521 -16.85 -25.53 -21.45
C ALA A 521 -17.96 -24.52 -21.79
N LEU A 522 -18.51 -23.82 -20.79
CA LEU A 522 -19.52 -22.78 -20.97
C LEU A 522 -18.96 -21.61 -21.79
N THR A 523 -17.73 -21.18 -21.53
CA THR A 523 -17.07 -20.11 -22.31
C THR A 523 -16.91 -20.51 -23.77
N MET A 524 -16.54 -21.76 -24.05
CA MET A 524 -16.44 -22.27 -25.43
C MET A 524 -17.80 -22.38 -26.11
N ILE A 525 -18.84 -22.82 -25.40
CA ILE A 525 -20.21 -22.88 -25.92
C ILE A 525 -20.71 -21.47 -26.28
N MET A 526 -20.49 -20.49 -25.41
CA MET A 526 -20.83 -19.09 -25.68
C MET A 526 -20.08 -18.52 -26.87
N LEU A 527 -18.79 -18.84 -27.02
CA LEU A 527 -18.00 -18.43 -28.17
C LEU A 527 -18.60 -18.98 -29.47
N ILE A 528 -18.91 -20.28 -29.52
CA ILE A 528 -19.45 -20.93 -30.72
C ILE A 528 -20.83 -20.37 -31.07
N MET A 529 -21.77 -20.36 -30.11
CA MET A 529 -23.11 -19.82 -30.35
C MET A 529 -23.06 -18.33 -30.71
N GLY A 530 -22.19 -17.58 -30.03
CA GLY A 530 -21.96 -16.17 -30.26
C GLY A 530 -21.44 -15.83 -31.65
N LEU A 531 -20.45 -16.59 -32.11
CA LEU A 531 -19.90 -16.47 -33.46
C LEU A 531 -20.98 -16.76 -34.51
N ILE A 532 -21.72 -17.86 -34.36
CA ILE A 532 -22.79 -18.24 -35.31
C ILE A 532 -23.84 -17.12 -35.38
N ASN A 533 -24.35 -16.65 -34.24
CA ASN A 533 -25.36 -15.61 -34.19
C ASN A 533 -24.86 -14.28 -34.79
N SER A 534 -23.64 -13.87 -34.44
CA SER A 534 -23.05 -12.62 -34.95
C SER A 534 -22.82 -12.67 -36.46
N ILE A 535 -22.34 -13.80 -36.99
CA ILE A 535 -22.13 -14.00 -38.44
C ILE A 535 -23.47 -13.97 -39.19
N LEU A 536 -24.49 -14.69 -38.73
CA LEU A 536 -25.81 -14.69 -39.37
C LEU A 536 -26.47 -13.30 -39.34
N SER A 537 -26.30 -12.58 -38.23
CA SER A 537 -26.78 -11.19 -38.12
C SER A 537 -26.02 -10.26 -39.08
N LEU A 538 -24.69 -10.39 -39.18
CA LEU A 538 -23.85 -9.61 -40.09
C LEU A 538 -24.26 -9.84 -41.55
N LEU A 539 -24.47 -11.10 -41.96
CA LEU A 539 -24.94 -11.46 -43.31
C LEU A 539 -26.31 -10.87 -43.63
N THR A 540 -27.18 -10.70 -42.62
CA THR A 540 -28.50 -10.09 -42.77
C THR A 540 -28.38 -8.59 -42.99
N PHE A 541 -27.68 -7.88 -42.09
CA PHE A 541 -27.66 -6.41 -42.06
C PHE A 541 -26.61 -5.78 -42.99
N GLN A 542 -25.72 -6.57 -43.61
CA GLN A 542 -24.88 -6.09 -44.72
C GLN A 542 -25.70 -5.72 -45.97
N ASN A 543 -26.94 -6.20 -46.09
CA ASN A 543 -27.80 -5.89 -47.21
C ASN A 543 -28.03 -4.38 -47.36
N ALA A 544 -27.89 -3.85 -48.58
CA ALA A 544 -28.01 -2.42 -48.86
C ALA A 544 -29.42 -1.86 -48.62
N ASP A 545 -30.47 -2.66 -48.83
CA ASP A 545 -31.86 -2.23 -48.67
C ASP A 545 -32.23 -2.00 -47.20
N LEU A 546 -31.75 -2.86 -46.30
CA LEU A 546 -31.98 -2.70 -44.86
C LEU A 546 -31.26 -1.47 -44.30
N ARG A 547 -30.15 -1.04 -44.91
CA ARG A 547 -29.35 0.13 -44.51
C ARG A 547 -29.80 1.46 -45.14
N LYS A 548 -30.97 1.48 -45.79
CA LYS A 548 -31.60 2.72 -46.28
C LYS A 548 -32.13 3.60 -45.15
N VAL A 549 -32.27 3.05 -43.94
CA VAL A 549 -32.71 3.74 -42.71
C VAL A 549 -31.66 3.48 -41.62
N GLY A 550 -31.48 4.44 -40.71
CA GLY A 550 -30.54 4.38 -39.59
C GLY A 550 -30.65 3.10 -38.75
N CYS A 551 -31.87 2.60 -38.54
CA CYS A 551 -32.13 1.38 -37.77
C CYS A 551 -31.35 0.16 -38.30
N GLY A 552 -31.21 0.02 -39.63
CA GLY A 552 -30.42 -1.06 -40.21
C GLY A 552 -28.91 -0.86 -40.06
N ILE A 553 -28.45 0.40 -39.94
CA ILE A 553 -27.04 0.71 -39.66
C ILE A 553 -26.71 0.42 -38.19
N TYR A 554 -27.60 0.78 -37.26
CA TYR A 554 -27.43 0.43 -35.85
C TYR A 554 -27.40 -1.09 -35.62
N LEU A 555 -28.28 -1.84 -36.29
CA LEU A 555 -28.29 -3.31 -36.20
C LEU A 555 -27.03 -3.95 -36.81
N LEU A 556 -26.48 -3.35 -37.87
CA LEU A 556 -25.17 -3.77 -38.39
C LEU A 556 -24.05 -3.50 -37.37
N ALA A 557 -24.02 -2.31 -36.78
CA ALA A 557 -23.04 -1.97 -35.74
C ALA A 557 -23.17 -2.88 -34.52
N SER A 558 -24.40 -3.14 -34.06
CA SER A 558 -24.70 -4.06 -32.95
C SER A 558 -24.20 -5.49 -33.23
N SER A 559 -24.32 -5.96 -34.49
CA SER A 559 -23.80 -7.27 -34.89
C SER A 559 -22.27 -7.35 -34.76
N ILE A 560 -21.56 -6.27 -35.08
CA ILE A 560 -20.09 -6.17 -34.95
C ILE A 560 -19.70 -6.07 -33.48
N THR A 561 -20.38 -5.25 -32.68
CA THR A 561 -20.08 -5.08 -31.25
C THR A 561 -20.39 -6.33 -30.44
N SER A 562 -21.43 -7.09 -30.81
CA SER A 562 -21.74 -8.39 -30.22
C SER A 562 -20.62 -9.41 -30.47
N LEU A 563 -20.08 -9.46 -31.70
CA LEU A 563 -18.91 -10.28 -32.02
C LEU A 563 -17.69 -9.89 -31.17
N LEU A 564 -17.37 -8.60 -31.10
CA LEU A 564 -16.25 -8.08 -30.31
C LEU A 564 -16.43 -8.37 -28.81
N THR A 565 -17.64 -8.26 -28.28
CA THR A 565 -17.96 -8.55 -26.88
C THR A 565 -17.66 -10.02 -26.55
N ILE A 566 -18.08 -10.94 -27.42
CA ILE A 566 -17.90 -12.38 -27.20
C ILE A 566 -16.43 -12.77 -27.34
N SER A 567 -15.71 -12.21 -28.32
CA SER A 567 -14.27 -12.41 -28.46
C SER A 567 -13.50 -11.88 -27.24
N MET A 568 -13.81 -10.67 -26.77
CA MET A 568 -13.17 -10.10 -25.57
C MET A 568 -13.50 -10.86 -24.29
N PHE A 569 -14.73 -11.38 -24.16
CA PHE A 569 -15.12 -12.22 -23.03
C PHE A 569 -14.27 -13.50 -22.98
N THR A 570 -14.06 -14.17 -24.11
CA THR A 570 -13.19 -15.34 -24.21
C THR A 570 -11.73 -15.00 -23.92
N ILE A 571 -11.23 -13.86 -24.41
CA ILE A 571 -9.88 -13.37 -24.11
C ILE A 571 -9.72 -13.14 -22.60
N ASN A 572 -10.70 -12.49 -21.96
CA ASN A 572 -10.68 -12.24 -20.51
C ASN A 572 -10.63 -13.54 -19.69
N PHE A 573 -11.49 -14.50 -20.02
CA PHE A 573 -11.48 -15.81 -19.37
C PHE A 573 -10.13 -16.52 -19.53
N SER A 574 -9.57 -16.49 -20.75
CA SER A 574 -8.29 -17.12 -21.06
C SER A 574 -7.14 -16.45 -20.32
N PHE A 575 -7.16 -15.12 -20.22
CA PHE A 575 -6.17 -14.34 -19.47
C PHE A 575 -6.18 -14.68 -17.98
N ILE A 576 -7.35 -14.76 -17.34
CA ILE A 576 -7.48 -15.16 -15.93
C ILE A 576 -6.91 -16.57 -15.70
N LEU A 577 -7.29 -17.52 -16.55
CA LEU A 577 -6.83 -18.91 -16.46
C LEU A 577 -5.30 -19.01 -16.59
N LEU A 578 -4.72 -18.36 -17.60
CA LEU A 578 -3.27 -18.38 -17.84
C LEU A 578 -2.48 -17.66 -16.74
N ASN A 579 -3.00 -16.54 -16.24
CA ASN A 579 -2.35 -15.77 -15.19
C ASN A 579 -2.26 -16.56 -13.87
N GLN A 580 -3.31 -17.31 -13.52
CA GLN A 580 -3.38 -18.07 -12.26
C GLN A 580 -2.71 -19.46 -12.37
N MET A 581 -2.70 -20.11 -13.54
CA MET A 581 -2.06 -21.43 -13.74
C MET A 581 -0.52 -21.38 -13.86
N ASN A 582 0.12 -20.29 -13.42
CA ASN A 582 1.58 -20.09 -13.39
C ASN A 582 2.25 -20.24 -14.77
N SER A 583 1.60 -19.76 -15.83
CA SER A 583 2.24 -19.61 -17.13
C SER A 583 3.20 -18.40 -17.11
N SER A 584 4.29 -18.49 -17.88
CA SER A 584 5.36 -17.49 -18.01
C SER A 584 4.89 -16.21 -18.71
N ILE A 585 3.87 -15.55 -18.16
CA ILE A 585 3.43 -14.23 -18.61
C ILE A 585 4.32 -13.19 -17.94
N ASP A 586 4.96 -12.35 -18.74
CA ASP A 586 5.76 -11.23 -18.23
C ASP A 586 4.90 -10.23 -17.43
N LEU A 587 5.51 -9.57 -16.44
CA LEU A 587 4.82 -8.63 -15.55
C LEU A 587 4.18 -7.46 -16.32
N SER A 588 4.83 -7.00 -17.41
CA SER A 588 4.29 -5.96 -18.30
C SER A 588 2.98 -6.39 -18.96
N THR A 589 2.92 -7.63 -19.43
CA THR A 589 1.74 -8.22 -20.08
C THR A 589 0.63 -8.46 -19.07
N ARG A 590 0.97 -8.86 -17.84
CA ARG A 590 -0.01 -8.98 -16.74
C ARG A 590 -0.63 -7.64 -16.37
N ARG A 591 0.18 -6.61 -16.19
CA ARG A 591 -0.30 -5.27 -15.83
C ARG A 591 -1.11 -4.65 -16.96
N GLY A 592 -0.63 -4.76 -18.20
CA GLY A 592 -1.35 -4.34 -19.40
C GLY A 592 -2.72 -5.01 -19.52
N GLY A 593 -2.75 -6.34 -19.44
CA GLY A 593 -4.00 -7.12 -19.51
C GLY A 593 -4.98 -6.79 -18.38
N CYS A 594 -4.47 -6.63 -17.16
CA CYS A 594 -5.24 -6.20 -16.00
C CYS A 594 -5.96 -4.87 -16.29
N ILE A 595 -5.23 -3.84 -16.73
CA ILE A 595 -5.75 -2.48 -16.96
C ILE A 595 -6.66 -2.40 -18.20
N SER A 596 -6.43 -3.21 -19.25
CA SER A 596 -7.10 -3.01 -20.54
C SER A 596 -8.29 -3.95 -20.82
N ILE A 597 -8.23 -5.23 -20.45
CA ILE A 597 -9.17 -6.25 -20.96
C ILE A 597 -10.60 -6.02 -20.45
N GLU A 598 -10.76 -5.85 -19.13
CA GLU A 598 -12.08 -5.69 -18.50
C GLU A 598 -12.77 -4.37 -18.91
N PRO A 599 -12.09 -3.20 -18.95
CA PRO A 599 -12.72 -1.96 -19.42
C PRO A 599 -13.12 -2.02 -20.91
N LEU A 600 -12.32 -2.66 -21.77
CA LEU A 600 -12.67 -2.86 -23.19
C LEU A 600 -13.90 -3.76 -23.35
N LEU A 601 -14.01 -4.83 -22.56
CA LEU A 601 -15.18 -5.69 -22.56
C LEU A 601 -16.45 -4.91 -22.15
N LYS A 602 -16.36 -4.06 -21.12
CA LYS A 602 -17.49 -3.19 -20.69
C LYS A 602 -17.85 -2.17 -21.76
N LEU A 603 -16.87 -1.56 -22.43
CA LEU A 603 -17.11 -0.62 -23.53
C LEU A 603 -17.95 -1.25 -24.64
N PHE A 604 -17.59 -2.45 -25.12
CA PHE A 604 -18.34 -3.12 -26.18
C PHE A 604 -19.75 -3.51 -25.75
N LEU A 605 -19.89 -3.99 -24.52
CA LEU A 605 -21.19 -4.37 -23.98
C LEU A 605 -22.12 -3.15 -23.84
N TYR A 606 -21.65 -2.04 -23.27
CA TYR A 606 -22.43 -0.82 -23.15
C TYR A 606 -22.74 -0.20 -24.50
N PHE A 607 -21.81 -0.27 -25.45
CA PHE A 607 -22.05 0.26 -26.79
C PHE A 607 -23.17 -0.53 -27.48
N ASP A 608 -23.16 -1.85 -27.40
CA ASP A 608 -24.22 -2.71 -27.95
C ASP A 608 -25.61 -2.41 -27.33
N THR A 609 -25.70 -2.25 -26.01
CA THR A 609 -26.98 -1.97 -25.35
C THR A 609 -27.56 -0.62 -25.77
N TRP A 610 -26.72 0.41 -25.90
CA TRP A 610 -27.16 1.73 -26.36
C TRP A 610 -27.51 1.76 -27.86
N LEU A 611 -26.85 0.97 -28.70
CA LEU A 611 -27.25 0.78 -30.10
C LEU A 611 -28.65 0.17 -30.21
N ASN A 612 -28.96 -0.82 -29.37
CA ASN A 612 -30.29 -1.42 -29.29
C ASN A 612 -31.37 -0.39 -28.85
N ALA A 613 -31.05 0.50 -27.91
CA ALA A 613 -31.94 1.61 -27.57
C ALA A 613 -32.16 2.59 -28.74
N CYS A 614 -31.10 2.90 -29.50
CA CYS A 614 -31.21 3.75 -30.69
C CYS A 614 -32.14 3.15 -31.74
N VAL A 615 -32.08 1.82 -31.94
CA VAL A 615 -32.99 1.08 -32.83
C VAL A 615 -34.45 1.28 -32.42
N ALA A 616 -34.78 1.15 -31.13
CA ALA A 616 -36.17 1.31 -30.68
C ALA A 616 -36.66 2.75 -30.76
N ILE A 617 -35.82 3.73 -30.38
CA ILE A 617 -36.15 5.15 -30.49
C ILE A 617 -36.43 5.52 -31.95
N GLU A 618 -35.57 5.08 -32.88
CA GLU A 618 -35.76 5.39 -34.29
C GLU A 618 -37.00 4.71 -34.88
N ARG A 619 -37.32 3.47 -34.46
CA ARG A 619 -38.58 2.81 -34.83
C ARG A 619 -39.80 3.61 -34.35
N ALA A 620 -39.77 4.13 -33.12
CA ALA A 620 -40.85 4.97 -32.60
C ALA A 620 -40.99 6.29 -33.39
N ILE A 621 -39.88 6.94 -33.74
CA ILE A 621 -39.87 8.15 -34.57
C ILE A 621 -40.41 7.87 -35.97
N ASN A 622 -40.03 6.74 -36.59
CA ASN A 622 -40.52 6.35 -37.90
C ASN A 622 -42.05 6.15 -37.91
N VAL A 623 -42.59 5.50 -36.86
CA VAL A 623 -44.05 5.34 -36.71
C VAL A 623 -44.75 6.69 -36.49
N TYR A 624 -44.17 7.57 -35.67
CA TYR A 624 -44.73 8.90 -35.39
C TYR A 624 -44.77 9.80 -36.63
N GLN A 625 -43.67 9.87 -37.37
CA GLN A 625 -43.54 10.74 -38.54
C GLN A 625 -44.23 10.18 -39.78
N GLY A 626 -44.38 8.85 -39.87
CA GLY A 626 -45.05 8.17 -40.97
C GLY A 626 -44.46 8.58 -42.33
N ILE A 627 -45.29 9.22 -43.16
CA ILE A 627 -44.92 9.67 -44.52
C ILE A 627 -43.85 10.78 -44.48
N SER A 628 -43.81 11.58 -43.41
CA SER A 628 -42.83 12.68 -43.25
C SER A 628 -41.44 12.22 -42.80
N PHE A 629 -41.24 10.92 -42.58
CA PHE A 629 -39.97 10.38 -42.10
C PHE A 629 -38.85 10.50 -43.15
N ASN A 630 -37.83 11.30 -42.85
CA ASN A 630 -36.68 11.51 -43.73
C ASN A 630 -35.58 10.45 -43.52
N LYS A 631 -35.53 9.48 -44.44
CA LYS A 631 -34.57 8.36 -44.42
C LYS A 631 -33.10 8.79 -44.52
N GLU A 632 -32.80 9.85 -45.28
CA GLU A 632 -31.43 10.32 -45.46
C GLU A 632 -30.89 11.02 -44.20
N LYS A 633 -31.73 11.85 -43.57
CA LYS A 633 -31.41 12.45 -42.26
C LYS A 633 -31.18 11.38 -41.20
N SER A 634 -32.05 10.36 -41.16
CA SER A 634 -31.93 9.21 -40.26
C SER A 634 -30.60 8.47 -40.47
N LYS A 635 -30.21 8.20 -41.72
CA LYS A 635 -28.94 7.55 -42.08
C LYS A 635 -27.72 8.37 -41.61
N ARG A 636 -27.76 9.70 -41.80
CA ARG A 636 -26.68 10.60 -41.38
C ARG A 636 -26.52 10.62 -39.87
N LEU A 637 -27.63 10.75 -39.14
CA LEU A 637 -27.63 10.72 -37.67
C LEU A 637 -27.08 9.40 -37.12
N ALA A 638 -27.45 8.26 -37.71
CA ALA A 638 -26.95 6.96 -37.28
C ALA A 638 -25.43 6.84 -37.37
N ARG A 639 -24.81 7.35 -38.44
CA ARG A 639 -23.35 7.36 -38.58
C ARG A 639 -22.66 8.23 -37.53
N TRP A 640 -23.21 9.41 -37.24
CA TRP A 640 -22.68 10.30 -36.19
C TRP A 640 -22.79 9.68 -34.81
N ILE A 641 -23.94 9.08 -34.49
CA ILE A 641 -24.16 8.43 -33.19
C ILE A 641 -23.20 7.24 -33.01
N ILE A 642 -23.04 6.39 -34.03
CA ILE A 642 -22.09 5.27 -33.98
C ILE A 642 -20.65 5.73 -33.75
N PHE A 643 -20.28 6.91 -34.27
CA PHE A 643 -18.95 7.46 -34.07
C PHE A 643 -18.74 8.11 -32.69
N ILE A 644 -19.72 8.87 -32.19
CA ILE A 644 -19.60 9.63 -30.94
C ILE A 644 -19.82 8.75 -29.71
N LEU A 645 -20.78 7.83 -29.77
CA LEU A 645 -21.26 7.06 -28.62
C LEU A 645 -20.14 6.27 -27.91
N PRO A 646 -19.18 5.61 -28.59
CA PRO A 646 -18.05 4.96 -27.93
C PRO A 646 -17.22 5.91 -27.06
N PHE A 647 -16.93 7.13 -27.53
CA PHE A 647 -16.16 8.11 -26.76
C PHE A 647 -16.89 8.56 -25.50
N CYS A 648 -18.21 8.78 -25.60
CA CYS A 648 -19.04 9.10 -24.44
C CYS A 648 -19.03 7.98 -23.40
N ILE A 649 -19.08 6.71 -23.83
CA ILE A 649 -19.01 5.56 -22.94
C ILE A 649 -17.61 5.42 -22.33
N THR A 650 -16.55 5.62 -23.11
CA THR A 650 -15.18 5.57 -22.58
C THR A 650 -14.96 6.63 -21.50
N ALA A 651 -15.49 7.85 -21.68
CA ALA A 651 -15.40 8.90 -20.68
C ALA A 651 -16.08 8.53 -19.35
N THR A 652 -17.19 7.77 -19.38
CA THR A 652 -17.88 7.35 -18.15
C THR A 652 -17.15 6.25 -17.38
N ILE A 653 -16.32 5.43 -18.04
CA ILE A 653 -15.59 4.30 -17.44
C ILE A 653 -14.09 4.56 -17.23
N ILE A 654 -13.59 5.79 -17.46
CA ILE A 654 -12.16 6.13 -17.40
C ILE A 654 -11.54 5.93 -16.00
N HIS A 655 -12.34 5.95 -14.94
CA HIS A 655 -11.89 5.69 -13.57
C HIS A 655 -11.45 4.23 -13.37
N GLU A 656 -11.96 3.28 -14.17
CA GLU A 656 -11.60 1.86 -14.01
C GLU A 656 -10.10 1.60 -14.28
N PRO A 657 -9.53 1.93 -15.46
CA PRO A 657 -8.11 1.68 -15.72
C PRO A 657 -7.18 2.47 -14.80
N LEU A 658 -7.62 3.62 -14.27
CA LEU A 658 -6.81 4.45 -13.35
C LEU A 658 -6.68 3.85 -11.94
N HIS A 659 -7.65 3.05 -11.51
CA HIS A 659 -7.72 2.51 -10.15
C HIS A 659 -7.46 1.01 -10.06
N ARG A 660 -7.01 0.40 -11.16
CA ARG A 660 -6.79 -1.03 -11.27
C ARG A 660 -5.30 -1.35 -11.28
N ASP A 661 -4.88 -2.26 -10.40
CA ASP A 661 -3.49 -2.72 -10.36
C ASP A 661 -3.41 -4.22 -10.00
N VAL A 662 -2.22 -4.80 -10.20
CA VAL A 662 -1.94 -6.20 -9.86
C VAL A 662 -1.50 -6.28 -8.40
N PHE A 663 -2.17 -7.12 -7.61
CA PHE A 663 -1.83 -7.37 -6.22
C PHE A 663 -1.23 -8.77 -6.06
N GLU A 664 -0.16 -8.86 -5.28
CA GLU A 664 0.49 -10.11 -4.92
C GLU A 664 0.34 -10.36 -3.42
N HIS A 665 -0.07 -11.56 -3.05
CA HIS A 665 -0.14 -12.00 -1.66
C HIS A 665 0.55 -13.33 -1.50
N GLN A 666 1.43 -13.41 -0.52
CA GLN A 666 2.21 -14.58 -0.21
C GLN A 666 1.63 -15.24 1.04
N VAL A 667 1.18 -16.48 0.89
CA VAL A 667 0.86 -17.33 2.04
C VAL A 667 2.16 -17.93 2.52
N LYS A 668 2.53 -17.57 3.75
CA LYS A 668 3.71 -18.06 4.44
C LYS A 668 3.26 -19.03 5.51
N GLU A 669 3.75 -20.26 5.46
CA GLU A 669 3.58 -21.22 6.55
C GLU A 669 4.89 -21.31 7.33
N ARG A 670 4.77 -21.63 8.61
CA ARG A 670 5.91 -21.82 9.50
C ARG A 670 6.30 -23.29 9.43
N ASP A 671 7.45 -23.59 8.86
CA ASP A 671 7.97 -24.95 8.81
C ASP A 671 8.45 -25.38 10.22
N GLU A 672 8.69 -26.69 10.43
CA GLU A 672 9.10 -27.30 11.71
C GLU A 672 10.37 -26.67 12.32
N TRP A 673 11.15 -25.93 11.54
CA TRP A 673 12.38 -25.24 11.94
C TRP A 673 12.20 -23.73 12.22
N PHE A 674 10.96 -23.26 12.36
CA PHE A 674 10.61 -21.85 12.61
C PHE A 674 10.99 -20.86 11.48
N GLU A 675 11.34 -21.36 10.30
CA GLU A 675 11.50 -20.54 9.10
C GLU A 675 10.14 -20.30 8.41
N MET A 676 9.93 -19.08 7.91
CA MET A 676 8.76 -18.76 7.09
C MET A 676 9.01 -19.19 5.64
N LYS A 677 8.35 -20.27 5.21
CA LYS A 677 8.39 -20.72 3.82
C LYS A 677 7.19 -20.15 3.06
N VAL A 678 7.46 -19.51 1.92
CA VAL A 678 6.40 -19.08 1.00
C VAL A 678 5.90 -20.33 0.28
N ILE A 679 4.67 -20.75 0.56
CA ILE A 679 4.07 -21.93 -0.08
C ILE A 679 3.31 -21.53 -1.33
N GLU A 680 2.53 -20.46 -1.25
CA GLU A 680 1.64 -20.04 -2.35
C GLU A 680 1.72 -18.53 -2.58
N ILE A 681 1.80 -18.13 -3.85
CA ILE A 681 1.81 -16.72 -4.27
C ILE A 681 0.55 -16.45 -5.06
N TYR A 682 -0.46 -15.89 -4.41
CA TYR A 682 -1.68 -15.49 -5.09
C TYR A 682 -1.48 -14.14 -5.78
N ARG A 683 -1.77 -14.08 -7.09
CA ARG A 683 -1.75 -12.86 -7.90
C ARG A 683 -3.14 -12.60 -8.45
N TRP A 684 -3.64 -11.38 -8.31
CA TRP A 684 -4.94 -11.01 -8.85
C TRP A 684 -4.97 -9.55 -9.29
N CYS A 685 -5.95 -9.23 -10.13
CA CYS A 685 -6.15 -7.87 -10.63
C CYS A 685 -7.29 -7.23 -9.85
N ALA A 686 -6.97 -6.40 -8.86
CA ALA A 686 -7.99 -5.75 -8.03
C ALA A 686 -8.10 -4.26 -8.34
N ILE A 687 -9.29 -3.74 -8.04
CA ILE A 687 -9.61 -2.33 -8.17
C ILE A 687 -9.67 -1.74 -6.77
N ASN A 688 -8.98 -0.63 -6.56
CA ASN A 688 -8.99 0.08 -5.29
C ASN A 688 -9.71 1.43 -5.45
N TYR A 689 -10.98 1.49 -5.01
CA TYR A 689 -11.79 2.70 -5.07
C TYR A 689 -11.81 3.45 -3.74
N SER A 690 -11.74 4.78 -3.82
CA SER A 690 -12.24 5.63 -2.74
C SER A 690 -13.77 5.52 -2.66
N ARG A 691 -14.37 5.90 -1.51
CA ARG A 691 -15.83 5.84 -1.33
C ARG A 691 -16.59 6.62 -2.41
N VAL A 692 -16.08 7.78 -2.81
CA VAL A 692 -16.69 8.63 -3.84
C VAL A 692 -16.65 7.96 -5.22
N VAL A 693 -15.50 7.39 -5.61
CA VAL A 693 -15.36 6.71 -6.91
C VAL A 693 -16.24 5.47 -6.98
N LYS A 694 -16.43 4.77 -5.85
CA LYS A 694 -17.33 3.63 -5.76
C LYS A 694 -18.80 4.03 -6.01
N ASP A 695 -19.27 5.12 -5.42
CA ASP A 695 -20.64 5.60 -5.60
C ASP A 695 -20.87 6.07 -7.05
N TYR A 696 -19.86 6.73 -7.64
CA TYR A 696 -19.85 7.08 -9.06
C TYR A 696 -19.93 5.83 -9.97
N ASN A 697 -19.06 4.84 -9.75
CA ASN A 697 -19.04 3.58 -10.51
C ASN A 697 -20.40 2.86 -10.46
N THR A 698 -21.04 2.93 -9.30
CA THR A 698 -22.39 2.38 -9.09
C THR A 698 -23.41 3.10 -9.95
N ALA A 699 -23.45 4.43 -9.88
CA ALA A 699 -24.36 5.23 -10.67
C ALA A 699 -24.18 4.98 -12.18
N ILE A 700 -22.93 4.92 -12.65
CA ILE A 700 -22.60 4.63 -14.06
C ILE A 700 -23.12 3.24 -14.48
N LEU A 701 -22.91 2.20 -13.66
CA LEU A 701 -23.43 0.87 -13.96
C LEU A 701 -24.96 0.88 -14.10
N PHE A 702 -25.66 1.56 -13.19
CA PHE A 702 -27.11 1.71 -13.25
C PHE A 702 -27.57 2.43 -14.52
N ILE A 703 -26.90 3.51 -14.91
CA ILE A 703 -27.21 4.28 -16.11
C ILE A 703 -27.06 3.42 -17.38
N HIS A 704 -25.93 2.72 -17.54
CA HIS A 704 -25.69 1.91 -18.74
C HIS A 704 -26.52 0.62 -18.78
N LEU A 705 -27.01 0.13 -17.64
CA LEU A 705 -27.86 -1.06 -17.57
C LEU A 705 -29.35 -0.72 -17.77
N ILE A 706 -29.87 0.24 -17.01
CA ILE A 706 -31.31 0.55 -16.96
C ILE A 706 -31.70 1.55 -18.06
N GLY A 707 -30.83 2.50 -18.39
CA GLY A 707 -31.10 3.55 -19.39
C GLY A 707 -31.56 3.00 -20.74
N PRO A 708 -30.80 2.08 -21.38
CA PRO A 708 -31.21 1.47 -22.63
C PRO A 708 -32.52 0.69 -22.55
N PHE A 709 -32.78 0.01 -21.43
CA PHE A 709 -34.02 -0.73 -21.22
C PHE A 709 -35.22 0.21 -21.14
N ILE A 710 -35.11 1.28 -20.35
CA ILE A 710 -36.13 2.33 -20.23
C ILE A 710 -36.46 2.91 -21.61
N ALA A 711 -35.44 3.26 -22.39
CA ALA A 711 -35.62 3.78 -23.74
C ALA A 711 -36.37 2.81 -24.66
N ASN A 712 -36.01 1.51 -24.62
CA ASN A 712 -36.70 0.47 -25.38
C ASN A 712 -38.17 0.29 -24.96
N LEU A 713 -38.44 0.22 -23.65
CA LEU A 713 -39.78 0.05 -23.11
C LEU A 713 -40.68 1.24 -23.46
N PHE A 714 -40.23 2.47 -23.23
CA PHE A 714 -41.00 3.66 -23.57
C PHE A 714 -41.25 3.78 -25.07
N SER A 715 -40.28 3.42 -25.92
CA SER A 715 -40.45 3.39 -27.37
C SER A 715 -41.52 2.38 -27.80
N ALA A 716 -41.55 1.19 -27.19
CA ALA A 716 -42.55 0.17 -27.47
C ALA A 716 -43.96 0.58 -27.02
N LEU A 717 -44.09 1.12 -25.80
CA LEU A 717 -45.36 1.64 -25.29
C LEU A 717 -45.87 2.79 -26.17
N PHE A 718 -44.99 3.69 -26.58
CA PHE A 718 -45.33 4.78 -27.49
C PHE A 718 -45.89 4.27 -28.82
N ILE A 719 -45.27 3.27 -29.44
CA ILE A 719 -45.78 2.65 -30.68
C ILE A 719 -47.18 2.06 -30.47
N ILE A 720 -47.39 1.32 -29.39
CA ILE A 720 -48.66 0.63 -29.11
C ILE A 720 -49.79 1.64 -28.84
N PHE A 721 -49.58 2.55 -27.88
CA PHE A 721 -50.60 3.53 -27.51
C PHE A 721 -50.80 4.60 -28.57
N GLY A 722 -49.74 5.03 -29.24
CA GLY A 722 -49.79 6.00 -30.35
C GLY A 722 -50.59 5.47 -31.53
N THR A 723 -50.31 4.24 -31.97
CA THR A 723 -51.03 3.60 -33.08
C THR A 723 -52.47 3.29 -32.70
N ALA A 724 -52.73 2.82 -31.47
CA ALA A 724 -54.09 2.60 -30.97
C ALA A 724 -54.90 3.91 -30.93
N ARG A 725 -54.28 5.03 -30.55
CA ARG A 725 -54.93 6.35 -30.53
C ARG A 725 -55.27 6.80 -31.94
N GLN A 726 -54.32 6.71 -32.89
CA GLN A 726 -54.57 7.02 -34.30
C GLN A 726 -55.72 6.18 -34.87
N ARG A 727 -55.76 4.86 -34.60
CA ARG A 727 -56.83 3.98 -35.07
C ARG A 727 -58.19 4.30 -34.41
N SER A 728 -58.22 4.62 -33.12
CA SER A 728 -59.47 5.00 -32.43
C SER A 728 -60.06 6.32 -32.94
N LEU A 729 -59.22 7.25 -33.40
CA LEU A 729 -59.67 8.50 -34.02
C LEU A 729 -60.22 8.27 -35.43
N ALA A 730 -59.72 7.26 -36.14
CA ALA A 730 -60.18 6.91 -37.49
C ALA A 730 -61.41 5.97 -37.50
N GLN A 731 -61.57 5.12 -36.47
CA GLN A 731 -62.67 4.15 -36.34
C GLN A 731 -63.41 4.35 -35.01
N THR A 732 -64.40 5.25 -35.01
CA THR A 732 -65.15 5.67 -33.82
C THR A 732 -66.13 4.61 -33.28
N SER A 733 -66.37 3.52 -34.01
CA SER A 733 -67.33 2.47 -33.63
C SER A 733 -66.83 1.50 -32.54
N ARG A 734 -65.55 1.56 -32.16
CA ARG A 734 -64.95 0.68 -31.15
C ARG A 734 -64.30 1.50 -30.04
N SER A 735 -64.25 0.92 -28.83
CA SER A 735 -63.61 1.57 -27.69
C SER A 735 -62.08 1.63 -27.86
N TYR A 736 -61.47 2.69 -27.32
CA TYR A 736 -60.00 2.84 -27.28
C TYR A 736 -59.30 1.63 -26.62
N VAL A 737 -59.91 1.05 -25.58
CA VAL A 737 -59.41 -0.15 -24.88
C VAL A 737 -59.36 -1.37 -25.82
N THR A 738 -60.34 -1.52 -26.71
CA THR A 738 -60.37 -2.60 -27.69
C THR A 738 -59.19 -2.49 -28.67
N HIS A 739 -58.91 -1.27 -29.15
CA HIS A 739 -57.77 -1.02 -30.04
C HIS A 739 -56.42 -1.23 -29.34
N ILE A 740 -56.28 -0.85 -28.07
CA ILE A 740 -55.06 -1.15 -27.29
C ILE A 740 -54.85 -2.66 -27.20
N ARG A 741 -55.88 -3.45 -26.88
CA ARG A 741 -55.76 -4.90 -26.73
C ARG A 741 -55.39 -5.59 -28.06
N GLU A 742 -55.91 -5.11 -29.18
CA GLU A 742 -55.52 -5.55 -30.53
C GLU A 742 -54.06 -5.18 -30.85
N GLN A 743 -53.65 -3.93 -30.62
CA GLN A 743 -52.27 -3.49 -30.88
C GLN A 743 -51.25 -4.21 -29.99
N LEU A 744 -51.60 -4.47 -28.72
CA LEU A 744 -50.76 -5.26 -27.83
C LEU A 744 -50.62 -6.71 -28.32
N ARG A 745 -51.63 -7.28 -28.97
CA ARG A 745 -51.59 -8.64 -29.56
C ARG A 745 -50.78 -8.67 -30.86
N GLU A 746 -50.93 -7.68 -31.73
CA GLU A 746 -50.17 -7.53 -32.98
C GLU A 746 -48.68 -7.28 -32.71
N HIS A 747 -48.37 -6.41 -31.74
CA HIS A 747 -47.01 -5.97 -31.44
C HIS A 747 -46.44 -6.53 -30.13
N LYS A 748 -46.98 -7.63 -29.61
CA LYS A 748 -46.54 -8.26 -28.35
C LYS A 748 -45.02 -8.43 -28.26
N GLN A 749 -44.37 -8.72 -29.39
CA GLN A 749 -42.92 -8.92 -29.47
C GLN A 749 -42.11 -7.67 -29.14
N LEU A 750 -42.62 -6.46 -29.40
CA LEU A 750 -41.95 -5.19 -29.07
C LEU A 750 -41.85 -4.95 -27.56
N VAL A 751 -42.72 -5.59 -26.76
CA VAL A 751 -42.69 -5.52 -25.29
C VAL A 751 -42.02 -6.75 -24.68
N ILE A 752 -42.23 -7.94 -25.27
CA ILE A 752 -41.62 -9.19 -24.83
C ILE A 752 -40.09 -9.14 -24.97
N SER A 753 -39.55 -8.61 -26.07
CA SER A 753 -38.10 -8.56 -26.30
C SER A 753 -37.36 -7.73 -25.23
N PRO A 754 -37.74 -6.49 -24.91
CA PRO A 754 -37.14 -5.73 -23.80
C PRO A 754 -37.31 -6.42 -22.45
N ALA A 755 -38.47 -7.03 -22.18
CA ALA A 755 -38.71 -7.74 -20.93
C ALA A 755 -37.77 -8.96 -20.78
N ILE A 756 -37.57 -9.74 -21.85
CA ILE A 756 -36.61 -10.86 -21.84
C ILE A 756 -35.18 -10.35 -21.62
N LEU A 757 -34.77 -9.28 -22.31
CA LEU A 757 -33.44 -8.70 -22.14
C LEU A 757 -33.22 -8.17 -20.72
N LEU A 758 -34.25 -7.57 -20.11
CA LEU A 758 -34.20 -7.15 -18.71
C LEU A 758 -34.07 -8.35 -17.78
N ILE A 759 -34.89 -9.40 -17.97
CA ILE A 759 -34.82 -10.62 -17.17
C ILE A 759 -33.43 -11.26 -17.25
N LEU A 760 -32.82 -11.30 -18.44
CA LEU A 760 -31.46 -11.81 -18.62
C LEU A 760 -30.38 -10.89 -18.00
N ALA A 761 -30.66 -9.60 -17.88
CA ALA A 761 -29.74 -8.62 -17.29
C ALA A 761 -29.89 -8.47 -15.76
N MET A 762 -31.06 -8.81 -15.21
CA MET A 762 -31.39 -8.72 -13.77
C MET A 762 -30.43 -9.48 -12.86
N PRO A 763 -29.98 -10.71 -13.18
CA PRO A 763 -29.02 -11.44 -12.34
C PRO A 763 -27.73 -10.64 -12.08
N ARG A 764 -27.27 -9.84 -13.06
CA ARG A 764 -26.11 -8.96 -12.90
C ARG A 764 -26.38 -7.81 -11.93
N LEU A 765 -27.57 -7.20 -12.01
CA LEU A 765 -27.99 -6.15 -11.08
C LEU A 765 -28.11 -6.69 -9.66
N ILE A 766 -28.69 -7.88 -9.52
CA ILE A 766 -28.87 -8.56 -8.24
C ILE A 766 -27.51 -8.84 -7.60
N ILE A 767 -26.57 -9.44 -8.32
CA ILE A 767 -25.21 -9.67 -7.80
C ILE A 767 -24.51 -8.37 -7.43
N SER A 768 -24.62 -7.37 -8.31
CA SER A 768 -24.04 -6.06 -8.13
C SER A 768 -24.54 -5.41 -6.83
N LEU A 769 -25.84 -5.51 -6.52
CA LEU A 769 -26.46 -4.96 -5.31
C LEU A 769 -26.28 -5.83 -4.04
N LEU A 770 -26.17 -7.15 -4.19
CA LEU A 770 -26.00 -8.11 -3.07
C LEU A 770 -24.55 -8.23 -2.57
N SER A 771 -23.59 -7.62 -3.27
CA SER A 771 -22.14 -7.67 -3.00
C SER A 771 -21.67 -6.95 -1.72
N GLY A 772 -22.48 -6.95 -0.66
CA GLY A 772 -21.98 -6.77 0.72
C GLY A 772 -20.99 -7.88 1.10
N CYS A 773 -20.63 -8.03 2.39
CA CYS A 773 -19.67 -9.03 2.89
C CYS A 773 -20.11 -10.50 2.66
N VAL A 774 -20.35 -10.92 1.42
CA VAL A 774 -20.65 -12.30 1.03
C VAL A 774 -19.41 -12.88 0.38
N LYS A 775 -18.93 -13.98 0.94
CA LYS A 775 -17.74 -14.66 0.45
C LYS A 775 -18.10 -15.47 -0.80
N VAL A 776 -17.66 -14.98 -1.96
CA VAL A 776 -17.96 -15.58 -3.27
C VAL A 776 -17.56 -17.07 -3.34
N SER A 777 -16.53 -17.47 -2.59
CA SER A 777 -16.05 -18.86 -2.52
C SER A 777 -16.97 -19.85 -1.79
N ASP A 778 -17.97 -19.41 -1.00
CA ASP A 778 -18.90 -20.36 -0.35
C ASP A 778 -19.84 -21.00 -1.37
N LYS A 779 -20.23 -20.25 -2.41
CA LYS A 779 -21.14 -20.69 -3.48
C LYS A 779 -20.75 -20.00 -4.80
N PRO A 780 -19.60 -20.35 -5.41
CA PRO A 780 -19.11 -19.69 -6.62
C PRO A 780 -20.12 -19.80 -7.78
N TRP A 781 -20.86 -20.92 -7.86
CA TRP A 781 -21.94 -21.11 -8.82
C TRP A 781 -23.04 -20.05 -8.79
N LEU A 782 -23.37 -19.52 -7.60
CA LEU A 782 -24.40 -18.49 -7.45
C LEU A 782 -23.99 -17.17 -8.12
N TYR A 783 -22.69 -16.93 -8.26
CA TYR A 783 -22.15 -15.74 -8.90
C TYR A 783 -21.78 -16.00 -10.37
N LEU A 784 -21.19 -17.16 -10.63
CA LEU A 784 -20.75 -17.60 -11.94
C LEU A 784 -21.93 -17.69 -12.91
N LEU A 785 -23.01 -18.39 -12.54
CA LEU A 785 -24.13 -18.63 -13.46
C LEU A 785 -24.81 -17.31 -13.91
N PRO A 786 -25.21 -16.39 -13.00
CA PRO A 786 -25.66 -15.06 -13.39
C PRO A 786 -24.65 -14.24 -14.22
N TYR A 787 -23.34 -14.36 -13.94
CA TYR A 787 -22.31 -13.66 -14.71
C TYR A 787 -22.36 -14.11 -16.18
N PHE A 788 -22.37 -15.43 -16.43
CA PHE A 788 -22.56 -16.01 -17.76
C PHE A 788 -23.90 -15.59 -18.39
N ILE A 789 -25.00 -15.64 -17.63
CA ILE A 789 -26.33 -15.21 -18.11
C ILE A 789 -26.31 -13.75 -18.57
N SER A 790 -25.55 -12.87 -17.91
CA SER A 790 -25.51 -11.44 -18.24
C SER A 790 -24.92 -11.11 -19.63
N PHE A 791 -24.15 -12.02 -20.23
CA PHE A 791 -23.62 -11.88 -21.60
C PHE A 791 -24.51 -12.57 -22.67
N THR A 792 -25.54 -13.29 -22.24
CA THR A 792 -26.52 -13.94 -23.14
C THR A 792 -27.24 -12.95 -24.07
N PRO A 793 -27.60 -11.72 -23.66
CA PRO A 793 -28.16 -10.72 -24.56
C PRO A 793 -27.36 -10.51 -25.86
N SER A 794 -26.04 -10.41 -25.76
CA SER A 794 -25.15 -10.22 -26.93
C SER A 794 -25.08 -11.46 -27.82
N ILE A 795 -25.35 -12.66 -27.29
CA ILE A 795 -25.44 -13.89 -28.08
C ILE A 795 -26.79 -14.00 -28.80
N LEU A 796 -27.85 -13.37 -28.29
CA LEU A 796 -29.22 -13.56 -28.78
C LEU A 796 -29.69 -12.50 -29.79
N VAL A 797 -28.85 -11.57 -30.23
CA VAL A 797 -29.22 -10.49 -31.17
C VAL A 797 -29.94 -11.03 -32.42
N PHE A 798 -29.39 -12.08 -33.05
CA PHE A 798 -30.01 -12.72 -34.21
C PHE A 798 -31.39 -13.33 -33.89
N VAL A 799 -31.48 -14.07 -32.78
CA VAL A 799 -32.70 -14.75 -32.34
C VAL A 799 -33.80 -13.75 -31.97
N VAL A 800 -33.42 -12.62 -31.39
CA VAL A 800 -34.36 -11.59 -30.91
C VAL A 800 -34.82 -10.67 -32.04
N PHE A 801 -33.92 -10.26 -32.93
CA PHE A 801 -34.25 -9.27 -33.97
C PHE A 801 -34.57 -9.91 -35.32
N VAL A 802 -33.82 -10.92 -35.76
CA VAL A 802 -33.93 -11.48 -37.12
C VAL A 802 -34.99 -12.56 -37.22
N VAL A 803 -34.97 -13.55 -36.32
CA VAL A 803 -35.89 -14.71 -36.37
C VAL A 803 -37.37 -14.31 -36.35
N PRO A 804 -37.82 -13.34 -35.52
CA PRO A 804 -39.25 -12.99 -35.46
C PRO A 804 -39.71 -12.11 -36.63
N SER A 805 -38.78 -11.55 -37.41
CA SER A 805 -39.07 -10.61 -38.49
C SER A 805 -39.09 -11.32 -39.84
N GLU A 806 -40.28 -11.46 -40.44
CA GLU A 806 -40.43 -12.03 -41.79
C GLU A 806 -39.57 -11.28 -42.81
N LEU A 807 -39.47 -9.96 -42.68
CA LEU A 807 -38.64 -9.10 -43.54
C LEU A 807 -37.18 -9.53 -43.45
N TYR A 808 -36.62 -9.60 -42.24
CA TYR A 808 -35.21 -9.92 -42.06
C TYR A 808 -34.89 -11.38 -42.41
N LEU A 809 -35.80 -12.31 -42.10
CA LEU A 809 -35.63 -13.72 -42.45
C LEU A 809 -35.64 -13.92 -43.98
N LYS A 810 -36.48 -13.19 -44.71
CA LYS A 810 -36.49 -13.20 -46.19
C LYS A 810 -35.18 -12.64 -46.75
N THR A 811 -34.68 -11.53 -46.19
CA THR A 811 -33.39 -10.96 -46.59
C THR A 811 -32.23 -11.91 -46.32
N LEU A 812 -32.19 -12.58 -45.17
CA LEU A 812 -31.18 -13.57 -44.83
C LEU A 812 -31.18 -14.74 -45.83
N LYS A 813 -32.35 -15.32 -46.14
CA LYS A 813 -32.46 -16.40 -47.15
C LYS A 813 -31.93 -15.95 -48.51
N GLY A 814 -32.17 -14.70 -48.88
CA GLY A 814 -31.61 -14.07 -50.08
C GLY A 814 -30.08 -14.01 -50.03
N SER A 815 -29.51 -13.43 -48.96
CA SER A 815 -28.06 -13.33 -48.76
C SER A 815 -27.38 -14.70 -48.77
N LEU A 816 -27.97 -15.71 -48.12
CA LEU A 816 -27.45 -17.08 -48.08
C LEU A 816 -27.40 -17.73 -49.47
N ARG A 817 -28.44 -17.54 -50.29
CA ARG A 817 -28.45 -18.04 -51.68
C ARG A 817 -27.37 -17.36 -52.53
N THR A 818 -27.15 -16.06 -52.35
CA THR A 818 -26.10 -15.33 -53.06
C THR A 818 -24.71 -15.77 -52.61
N TRP A 819 -24.52 -16.00 -51.32
CA TRP A 819 -23.26 -16.50 -50.75
C TRP A 819 -22.96 -17.93 -51.22
N GLN A 820 -23.96 -18.83 -51.21
CA GLN A 820 -23.83 -20.18 -51.74
C GLN A 820 -23.45 -20.18 -53.23
N ARG A 821 -24.04 -19.30 -54.04
CA ARG A 821 -23.66 -19.12 -55.46
C ARG A 821 -22.23 -18.63 -55.66
N ARG A 822 -21.67 -17.87 -54.72
CA ARG A 822 -20.27 -17.38 -54.77
C ARG A 822 -19.24 -18.41 -54.31
N ILE A 823 -19.65 -19.46 -53.60
CA ILE A 823 -18.77 -20.55 -53.15
C ILE A 823 -18.77 -21.70 -54.15
N CYS A 824 -19.88 -21.90 -54.87
CA CYS A 824 -19.98 -22.89 -55.95
C CYS A 824 -19.41 -22.38 -57.29
N HIS A 825 -19.03 -21.11 -57.38
CA HIS A 825 -18.22 -20.52 -58.45
C HIS A 825 -16.79 -20.36 -57.94
#